data_AF-A0A946YZC2-F1
#
_entry.id   AF-A0A946YZC2-F1
#
_cell.length_a   1.000
_cell.length_b   1.000
_cell.length_c   1.000
_cell.angle_alpha   90.00
_cell.angle_beta   90.00
_cell.angle_gamma   90.00
#
_symmetry.space_group_name_H-M   'P 1'
#
loop_
_entity.id
_entity.type
_entity.pdbx_description
1 polymer ?
#
loop_
_entity_poly.entity_id
_entity_poly.type
_entity_poly.pdbx_seq_one_letter_code
_entity_poly.pdbx_strand_id
1 'polypeptide(L)'
;ELLMLRISNENPANLRFRELFDDAPLETHAAYERAINALERFFDEIEPVEDGGGEGVSLIELLRAPAKASPTSLEGQLRFIAATWDVGFLGEQFAALLDRVLRATDVLVEERKEGGLGFGPPPVPDATMLAAGGITPDVEYERFSADSSWMPRVVILAKSTYVWLHQLSRDYQRDISRLDQIPDEELDRLAAAGFSGLWLIGLWERSTASATIKHMRGDPDAVASAYALYDYAIAADLGGEWAYENLRERAWNRGIRLASDMVPNHVGIDGRWVVEQPHWFLSLPEPPYPAYSFTGTDLSPDPRVTIQIEDHYWDGTDAAVVFKRYDHENGDTRYIYHGNDGTAMPWNDTAQLNYLSAEVREGVIQTILHVARKFPIIRFDAAMTLAKRHIRRLWFPAPGEGGAIPSRAQHGLTAAEFEAAIPHEFWREVVDRVAAEVPDTLLLAEAFWMMEGYFVRTLGMHRVYNSAFMHMLAQERNAEYRELVGNVLEFDPEILKRYVNFMNNPDEETAVEQFGKDGKYFGVATVMATMPGLPMFGHGQVEAYTEKYGMEFRTPRRDEYPDQWVVDRHKREIFPLLHRRAQFAEVHNFLMFDVIDGGGGVVENVYAYSNRNDGAASLVLFHNAWGDAHGRIHTSMPYRDKGADEIRTRTLAEGLGLRADPEHDWLIYREHVSGMEYLRRSTDIVTGGFDVALQAYDYRVFLDFREVQGDQYARLADRLGGRGVPSIADELEAMRLEPLRSEIATFVAAAASEDFAGEVPAALDSLTETAERFGVTVDVEAEAFVTKLERVSDEAAVADDLVERLEPPAWRRAFLAAGVIDDDVATQQAFDRAELTAPAPEVSKLSTRKIDPEPEAGKRRAAAKITARRFLESLVDDAQARTALGVNEHEEVEWFDQDRYRSLLSSIATRSLAVASTKKARDRLSKMLTALADAEDASDYRWDYLTEGRPAKAAAPAPTAATPNDEAPVTPSDAVGDPMPDPVDEANGSSDTSSAG
;
A
#
# COMPACT_ATOMS: atom_id res chain seq x y z
N GLU A 1 -57.32 -31.93 25.84
CA GLU A 1 -58.04 -30.66 25.59
C GLU A 1 -57.88 -29.66 26.72
N LEU A 2 -58.33 -29.93 27.97
CA LEU A 2 -58.15 -28.99 29.11
C LEU A 2 -56.70 -28.50 29.29
N LEU A 3 -55.74 -29.42 29.22
CA LEU A 3 -54.32 -29.09 29.32
C LEU A 3 -53.82 -28.25 28.13
N MET A 4 -54.27 -28.55 26.91
CA MET A 4 -53.92 -27.78 25.70
C MET A 4 -54.49 -26.37 25.78
N LEU A 5 -55.72 -26.23 26.28
CA LEU A 5 -56.36 -24.94 26.55
C LEU A 5 -55.54 -24.15 27.59
N ARG A 6 -55.13 -24.80 28.68
CA ARG A 6 -54.29 -24.18 29.72
C ARG A 6 -52.95 -23.68 29.16
N ILE A 7 -52.20 -24.54 28.48
CA ILE A 7 -50.91 -24.21 27.87
C ILE A 7 -51.07 -23.09 26.82
N SER A 8 -52.17 -23.12 26.05
CA SER A 8 -52.45 -22.09 25.05
C SER A 8 -52.72 -20.71 25.66
N ASN A 9 -53.40 -20.64 26.81
CA ASN A 9 -53.67 -19.39 27.53
C ASN A 9 -52.47 -18.89 28.36
N GLU A 10 -51.60 -19.79 28.81
CA GLU A 10 -50.33 -19.44 29.45
C GLU A 10 -49.35 -18.80 28.46
N ASN A 11 -49.46 -19.12 27.17
CA ASN A 11 -48.60 -18.61 26.12
C ASN A 11 -48.95 -17.13 25.77
N PRO A 12 -48.09 -16.15 26.10
CA PRO A 12 -48.41 -14.74 25.86
C PRO A 12 -48.54 -14.38 24.37
N ALA A 13 -47.92 -15.14 23.47
CA ALA A 13 -48.05 -14.93 22.03
C ALA A 13 -49.48 -15.24 21.51
N ASN A 14 -50.26 -16.03 22.25
CA ASN A 14 -51.64 -16.38 21.92
C ASN A 14 -52.68 -15.36 22.40
N LEU A 15 -52.28 -14.26 23.05
CA LEU A 15 -53.22 -13.26 23.60
C LEU A 15 -54.24 -12.76 22.57
N ARG A 16 -53.87 -12.68 21.29
CA ARG A 16 -54.77 -12.28 20.18
C ARG A 16 -55.87 -13.31 19.87
N PHE A 17 -55.68 -14.57 20.26
CA PHE A 17 -56.63 -15.67 20.08
C PHE A 17 -57.44 -15.96 21.34
N ARG A 18 -57.30 -15.14 22.39
CA ARG A 18 -58.01 -15.34 23.65
C ARG A 18 -59.53 -15.36 23.47
N GLU A 19 -60.06 -14.64 22.48
CA GLU A 19 -61.50 -14.68 22.15
C GLU A 19 -62.00 -16.07 21.69
N LEU A 20 -61.10 -16.90 21.14
CA LEU A 20 -61.43 -18.24 20.65
C LEU A 20 -61.27 -19.31 21.73
N PHE A 21 -60.37 -19.10 22.69
CA PHE A 21 -59.93 -20.12 23.64
C PHE A 21 -59.75 -19.56 25.06
N ASP A 22 -60.68 -18.78 25.61
CA ASP A 22 -60.56 -18.22 26.98
C ASP A 22 -60.95 -19.23 28.07
N ASP A 23 -60.04 -19.48 29.03
CA ASP A 23 -60.30 -20.33 30.19
C ASP A 23 -60.64 -19.56 31.47
N ALA A 24 -60.67 -18.22 31.45
CA ALA A 24 -61.03 -17.38 32.59
C ALA A 24 -62.39 -17.76 33.25
N PRO A 25 -63.46 -18.15 32.50
CA PRO A 25 -64.70 -18.63 33.12
C PRO A 25 -64.50 -19.93 33.92
N LEU A 26 -63.59 -20.81 33.49
CA LEU A 26 -63.29 -22.08 34.15
C LEU A 26 -62.43 -21.87 35.41
N GLU A 27 -61.52 -20.90 35.41
CA GLU A 27 -60.70 -20.53 36.58
C GLU A 27 -61.53 -20.11 37.80
N THR A 28 -62.76 -19.63 37.60
CA THR A 28 -63.68 -19.29 38.71
C THR A 28 -64.15 -20.52 39.50
N HIS A 29 -63.94 -21.73 38.99
CA HIS A 29 -64.34 -22.98 39.62
C HIS A 29 -63.12 -23.75 40.17
N ALA A 30 -63.09 -23.98 41.49
CA ALA A 30 -62.04 -24.76 42.14
C ALA A 30 -61.88 -26.22 41.63
N ALA A 31 -62.86 -26.73 40.86
CA ALA A 31 -62.75 -28.03 40.19
C ALA A 31 -61.78 -28.00 38.99
N TYR A 32 -61.68 -26.88 38.28
CA TYR A 32 -60.78 -26.71 37.13
C TYR A 32 -59.32 -26.77 37.57
N GLU A 33 -58.93 -25.95 38.55
CA GLU A 33 -57.59 -25.97 39.15
C GLU A 33 -57.21 -27.37 39.68
N ARG A 34 -58.12 -28.05 40.39
CA ARG A 34 -57.88 -29.42 40.84
C ARG A 34 -57.68 -30.40 39.68
N ALA A 35 -58.39 -30.22 38.57
CA ALA A 35 -58.26 -31.06 37.39
C ALA A 35 -56.93 -30.80 36.65
N ILE A 36 -56.53 -29.54 36.49
CA ILE A 36 -55.24 -29.18 35.88
C ILE A 36 -54.08 -29.71 36.73
N ASN A 37 -54.07 -29.47 38.04
CA ASN A 37 -53.04 -29.98 38.94
C ASN A 37 -52.95 -31.52 38.94
N ALA A 38 -54.08 -32.22 38.80
CA ALA A 38 -54.09 -33.68 38.68
C ALA A 38 -53.54 -34.15 37.32
N LEU A 39 -53.82 -33.41 36.24
CA LEU A 39 -53.28 -33.68 34.90
C LEU A 39 -51.77 -33.43 34.82
N GLU A 40 -51.27 -32.33 35.37
CA GLU A 40 -49.83 -32.03 35.41
C GLU A 40 -49.07 -33.11 36.18
N ARG A 41 -49.53 -33.47 37.39
CA ARG A 41 -48.93 -34.58 38.15
C ARG A 41 -48.94 -35.91 37.41
N PHE A 42 -50.02 -36.20 36.69
CA PHE A 42 -50.12 -37.42 35.89
C PHE A 42 -49.04 -37.44 34.79
N PHE A 43 -48.81 -36.32 34.10
CA PHE A 43 -47.78 -36.22 33.07
C PHE A 43 -46.34 -36.11 33.60
N ASP A 44 -46.16 -35.67 34.85
CA ASP A 44 -44.86 -35.72 35.54
C ASP A 44 -44.47 -37.15 35.97
N GLU A 45 -45.45 -38.04 36.16
CA GLU A 45 -45.24 -39.46 36.52
C GLU A 45 -45.09 -40.38 35.28
N ILE A 46 -45.31 -39.86 34.08
CA ILE A 46 -45.10 -40.59 32.81
C ILE A 46 -43.62 -40.55 32.44
N GLU A 47 -43.18 -41.59 31.72
CA GLU A 47 -41.83 -41.66 31.17
C GLU A 47 -41.50 -40.38 30.38
N PRO A 48 -40.34 -39.73 30.66
CA PRO A 48 -39.95 -38.49 29.99
C PRO A 48 -39.94 -38.64 28.47
N VAL A 49 -40.23 -37.55 27.77
CA VAL A 49 -40.17 -37.52 26.32
C VAL A 49 -38.72 -37.28 25.92
N GLU A 50 -38.16 -38.19 25.13
CA GLU A 50 -36.86 -38.00 24.50
C GLU A 50 -37.03 -37.05 23.30
N ASP A 51 -36.53 -35.83 23.41
CA ASP A 51 -36.59 -34.77 22.39
C ASP A 51 -35.39 -34.78 21.42
N GLY A 52 -34.57 -35.83 21.48
CA GLY A 52 -33.33 -35.96 20.71
C GLY A 52 -32.10 -35.31 21.37
N GLY A 53 -32.25 -34.67 22.55
CA GLY A 53 -31.18 -33.92 23.25
C GLY A 53 -30.52 -34.60 24.46
N GLY A 54 -30.80 -35.87 24.74
CA GLY A 54 -30.05 -36.68 25.72
C GLY A 54 -30.47 -36.58 27.20
N GLU A 55 -31.24 -35.58 27.61
CA GLU A 55 -31.94 -35.56 28.91
C GLU A 55 -33.46 -35.47 28.68
N GLY A 56 -34.22 -36.49 29.08
CA GLY A 56 -35.66 -36.51 28.89
C GLY A 56 -36.39 -35.47 29.74
N VAL A 57 -37.30 -34.70 29.13
CA VAL A 57 -38.13 -33.68 29.78
C VAL A 57 -39.58 -34.15 29.92
N SER A 58 -40.35 -33.58 30.86
CA SER A 58 -41.78 -33.91 30.94
C SER A 58 -42.53 -33.35 29.73
N LEU A 59 -43.61 -34.03 29.30
CA LEU A 59 -44.40 -33.58 28.14
C LEU A 59 -44.91 -32.13 28.31
N ILE A 60 -45.22 -31.72 29.53
CA ILE A 60 -45.71 -30.37 29.82
C ILE A 60 -44.59 -29.34 29.67
N GLU A 61 -43.39 -29.66 30.15
CA GLU A 61 -42.23 -28.78 30.00
C GLU A 61 -41.84 -28.64 28.53
N LEU A 62 -41.88 -29.73 27.78
CA LEU A 62 -41.64 -29.74 26.34
C LEU A 62 -42.62 -28.82 25.59
N LEU A 63 -43.93 -28.94 25.85
CA LEU A 63 -44.95 -28.10 25.21
C LEU A 63 -44.86 -26.61 25.62
N ARG A 64 -44.30 -26.31 26.79
CA ARG A 64 -44.05 -24.93 27.26
C ARG A 64 -42.73 -24.35 26.75
N ALA A 65 -41.77 -25.18 26.34
CA ALA A 65 -40.42 -24.75 25.97
C ALA A 65 -40.39 -23.67 24.86
N PRO A 66 -41.15 -23.78 23.75
CA PRO A 66 -41.18 -22.74 22.73
C PRO A 66 -41.68 -21.40 23.30
N ALA A 67 -42.76 -21.42 24.08
CA ALA A 67 -43.33 -20.22 24.69
C ALA A 67 -42.40 -19.60 25.75
N LYS A 68 -41.56 -20.38 26.42
CA LYS A 68 -40.52 -19.85 27.32
C LYS A 68 -39.39 -19.18 26.52
N ALA A 69 -38.96 -19.80 25.42
CA ALA A 69 -37.88 -19.29 24.57
C ALA A 69 -38.29 -18.02 23.81
N SER A 70 -39.54 -17.95 23.33
CA SER A 70 -40.09 -16.77 22.64
C SER A 70 -41.50 -16.43 23.14
N PRO A 71 -41.62 -15.71 24.27
CA PRO A 71 -42.90 -15.51 24.96
C PRO A 71 -43.94 -14.74 24.16
N THR A 72 -43.52 -13.82 23.30
CA THR A 72 -44.43 -12.87 22.62
C THR A 72 -44.48 -13.05 21.10
N SER A 73 -43.81 -14.06 20.55
CA SER A 73 -43.72 -14.27 19.10
C SER A 73 -44.00 -15.72 18.71
N LEU A 74 -45.14 -15.96 18.03
CA LEU A 74 -45.44 -17.27 17.46
C LEU A 74 -44.41 -17.70 16.41
N GLU A 75 -43.92 -16.76 15.62
CA GLU A 75 -42.83 -16.99 14.68
C GLU A 75 -41.56 -17.47 15.41
N GLY A 76 -41.19 -16.81 16.51
CA GLY A 76 -40.06 -17.22 17.33
C GLY A 76 -40.24 -18.61 17.97
N GLN A 77 -41.47 -18.97 18.33
CA GLN A 77 -41.80 -20.31 18.84
C GLN A 77 -41.68 -21.39 17.76
N LEU A 78 -42.14 -21.11 16.53
CA LEU A 78 -41.99 -22.03 15.39
C LEU A 78 -40.52 -22.23 15.01
N ARG A 79 -39.71 -21.16 15.03
CA ARG A 79 -38.25 -21.26 14.83
C ARG A 79 -37.58 -22.09 15.91
N PHE A 80 -37.95 -21.90 17.18
CA PHE A 80 -37.44 -22.73 18.27
C PHE A 80 -37.74 -24.21 18.07
N ILE A 81 -38.97 -24.54 17.67
CA ILE A 81 -39.38 -25.91 17.38
C ILE A 81 -38.53 -26.50 16.25
N ALA A 82 -38.36 -25.78 15.14
CA ALA A 82 -37.56 -26.24 14.01
C ALA A 82 -36.07 -26.45 14.36
N ALA A 83 -35.53 -25.63 15.26
CA ALA A 83 -34.13 -25.71 15.67
C ALA A 83 -33.86 -26.80 16.71
N THR A 84 -34.86 -27.19 17.49
CA THR A 84 -34.67 -28.02 18.69
C THR A 84 -35.23 -29.43 18.53
N TRP A 85 -36.30 -29.61 17.74
CA TRP A 85 -37.03 -30.88 17.65
C TRP A 85 -36.72 -31.58 16.31
N ASP A 86 -36.22 -32.81 16.38
CA ASP A 86 -35.89 -33.61 15.18
C ASP A 86 -37.15 -34.05 14.39
N VAL A 87 -36.97 -34.31 13.10
CA VAL A 87 -38.00 -34.82 12.18
C VAL A 87 -38.53 -36.18 12.63
N GLY A 88 -37.70 -37.04 13.21
CA GLY A 88 -38.14 -38.31 13.79
C GLY A 88 -39.12 -38.13 14.95
N PHE A 89 -38.97 -37.04 15.70
CA PHE A 89 -39.85 -36.66 16.80
C PHE A 89 -41.13 -35.94 16.32
N LEU A 90 -41.01 -35.02 15.37
CA LEU A 90 -42.12 -34.23 14.81
C LEU A 90 -43.04 -35.04 13.88
N GLY A 91 -42.49 -36.06 13.22
CA GLY A 91 -43.12 -36.76 12.11
C GLY A 91 -43.02 -35.97 10.79
N GLU A 92 -42.80 -36.69 9.69
CA GLU A 92 -42.51 -36.12 8.37
C GLU A 92 -43.54 -35.08 7.89
N GLN A 93 -44.84 -35.33 8.15
CA GLN A 93 -45.92 -34.44 7.70
C GLN A 93 -45.90 -33.10 8.43
N PHE A 94 -45.61 -33.09 9.73
CA PHE A 94 -45.58 -31.86 10.52
C PHE A 94 -44.30 -31.08 10.27
N ALA A 95 -43.15 -31.77 10.15
CA ALA A 95 -41.90 -31.15 9.74
C ALA A 95 -42.04 -30.44 8.37
N ALA A 96 -42.62 -31.12 7.38
CA ALA A 96 -42.89 -30.53 6.07
C ALA A 96 -43.86 -29.34 6.12
N LEU A 97 -44.85 -29.35 7.02
CA LEU A 97 -45.74 -28.22 7.23
C LEU A 97 -45.02 -27.05 7.88
N LEU A 98 -44.22 -27.30 8.92
CA LEU A 98 -43.43 -26.30 9.64
C LEU A 98 -42.49 -25.57 8.69
N ASP A 99 -41.76 -26.30 7.87
CA ASP A 99 -40.91 -25.78 6.81
C ASP A 99 -41.67 -24.86 5.84
N ARG A 100 -42.89 -25.23 5.44
CA ARG A 100 -43.72 -24.42 4.55
C ARG A 100 -44.18 -23.14 5.23
N VAL A 101 -44.54 -23.19 6.52
CA VAL A 101 -44.95 -22.02 7.31
C VAL A 101 -43.78 -21.07 7.50
N LEU A 102 -42.58 -21.59 7.81
CA LEU A 102 -41.37 -20.79 7.96
C LEU A 102 -40.98 -20.11 6.64
N ARG A 103 -40.97 -20.84 5.51
CA ARG A 103 -40.76 -20.26 4.17
C ARG A 103 -41.75 -19.15 3.85
N ALA A 104 -43.05 -19.37 4.12
CA ALA A 104 -44.06 -18.34 3.90
C ALA A 104 -43.85 -17.11 4.79
N THR A 105 -43.39 -17.30 6.03
CA THR A 105 -43.09 -16.21 6.96
C THR A 105 -41.89 -15.39 6.48
N ASP A 106 -40.85 -16.07 6.00
CA ASP A 106 -39.66 -15.42 5.44
C ASP A 106 -40.01 -14.57 4.22
N VAL A 107 -40.84 -15.09 3.30
CA VAL A 107 -41.36 -14.34 2.15
C VAL A 107 -42.13 -13.08 2.61
N LEU A 108 -42.98 -13.18 3.62
CA LEU A 108 -43.71 -12.02 4.17
C LEU A 108 -42.79 -11.00 4.86
N VAL A 109 -41.70 -11.45 5.48
CA VAL A 109 -40.69 -10.54 6.05
C VAL A 109 -39.94 -9.81 4.94
N GLU A 110 -39.63 -10.52 3.86
CA GLU A 110 -38.98 -9.97 2.67
C GLU A 110 -39.85 -8.88 2.00
N GLU A 111 -41.13 -9.15 1.75
CA GLU A 111 -42.10 -8.16 1.23
C GLU A 111 -42.22 -6.91 2.12
N ARG A 112 -42.05 -7.05 3.44
CA ARG A 112 -42.09 -5.91 4.37
C ARG A 112 -40.81 -5.07 4.37
N LYS A 113 -39.70 -5.61 3.89
CA LYS A 113 -38.39 -4.91 3.87
C LYS A 113 -38.26 -3.92 2.70
N GLU A 114 -39.14 -3.95 1.70
CA GLU A 114 -39.13 -3.05 0.52
C GLU A 114 -39.33 -1.54 0.85
N GLY A 115 -39.40 -1.15 2.13
CA GLY A 115 -39.59 0.24 2.56
C GLY A 115 -38.33 1.04 2.96
N GLY A 116 -37.11 0.50 2.86
CA GLY A 116 -35.92 1.28 3.25
C GLY A 116 -34.57 0.72 2.82
N LEU A 117 -33.79 1.58 2.15
CA LEU A 117 -32.34 1.43 1.83
C LEU A 117 -31.47 1.48 3.10
N GLY A 118 -31.76 0.61 4.08
CA GLY A 118 -31.08 0.54 5.36
C GLY A 118 -29.77 -0.24 5.27
N PHE A 119 -28.68 0.44 4.93
CA PHE A 119 -27.32 -0.07 5.06
C PHE A 119 -26.97 -0.25 6.54
N GLY A 120 -26.76 -1.49 6.96
CA GLY A 120 -26.12 -1.80 8.23
C GLY A 120 -24.90 -2.68 7.95
N PRO A 121 -23.67 -2.26 8.30
CA PRO A 121 -22.56 -3.21 8.35
C PRO A 121 -22.92 -4.32 9.35
N PRO A 122 -22.45 -5.57 9.13
CA PRO A 122 -22.64 -6.62 10.11
C PRO A 122 -22.11 -6.16 11.49
N PRO A 123 -22.76 -6.55 12.60
CA PRO A 123 -22.34 -6.15 13.94
C PRO A 123 -20.89 -6.56 14.20
N VAL A 124 -20.13 -5.66 14.83
CA VAL A 124 -18.73 -5.87 15.25
C VAL A 124 -18.71 -6.92 16.37
N PRO A 125 -18.09 -8.10 16.18
CA PRO A 125 -18.04 -9.14 17.22
C PRO A 125 -16.83 -9.01 18.15
N ASP A 126 -16.94 -9.70 19.30
CA ASP A 126 -15.92 -9.80 20.36
C ASP A 126 -14.62 -10.50 19.88
N ALA A 127 -13.51 -10.27 20.59
CA ALA A 127 -12.14 -10.69 20.24
C ALA A 127 -11.99 -12.21 20.00
N THR A 128 -12.84 -13.04 20.62
CA THR A 128 -12.88 -14.49 20.42
C THR A 128 -13.42 -14.91 19.04
N MET A 129 -14.30 -14.10 18.42
CA MET A 129 -14.81 -14.35 17.07
C MET A 129 -13.85 -13.89 15.97
N LEU A 130 -13.03 -12.86 16.24
CA LEU A 130 -11.97 -12.41 15.34
C LEU A 130 -10.82 -13.43 15.25
N ALA A 131 -10.46 -14.06 16.37
CA ALA A 131 -9.43 -15.09 16.41
C ALA A 131 -9.88 -16.46 15.81
N ALA A 132 -11.19 -16.71 15.74
CA ALA A 132 -11.79 -17.97 15.28
C ALA A 132 -12.57 -17.85 13.95
N GLY A 133 -12.34 -16.79 13.17
CA GLY A 133 -12.96 -16.64 11.84
C GLY A 133 -14.51 -16.51 11.85
N GLY A 134 -15.10 -16.13 12.98
CA GLY A 134 -16.55 -16.11 13.18
C GLY A 134 -17.24 -17.48 12.98
N ILE A 135 -16.51 -18.59 13.15
CA ILE A 135 -17.00 -19.96 12.93
C ILE A 135 -16.93 -20.73 14.26
N THR A 136 -17.91 -21.61 14.51
CA THR A 136 -17.85 -22.52 15.64
C THR A 136 -16.61 -23.42 15.56
N PRO A 137 -15.88 -23.65 16.66
CA PRO A 137 -14.61 -24.39 16.68
C PRO A 137 -14.66 -25.79 16.04
N ASP A 138 -15.85 -26.38 15.94
CA ASP A 138 -16.07 -27.74 15.43
C ASP A 138 -15.86 -27.91 13.91
N VAL A 139 -15.66 -26.81 13.15
CA VAL A 139 -15.52 -26.82 11.67
C VAL A 139 -14.11 -26.41 11.18
N GLU A 140 -13.29 -25.75 12.00
CA GLU A 140 -11.98 -25.25 11.55
C GLU A 140 -10.81 -26.20 11.83
N TYR A 141 -10.29 -26.83 10.78
CA TYR A 141 -9.08 -27.67 10.83
C TYR A 141 -7.93 -27.03 10.04
N GLU A 142 -6.70 -27.30 10.45
CA GLU A 142 -5.51 -26.76 9.82
C GLU A 142 -5.13 -27.55 8.56
N ARG A 143 -5.11 -26.87 7.41
CA ARG A 143 -4.77 -27.41 6.08
C ARG A 143 -4.22 -26.33 5.15
N PHE A 144 -3.18 -25.64 5.61
CA PHE A 144 -2.45 -24.66 4.80
C PHE A 144 -1.87 -25.27 3.52
N SER A 145 -1.86 -24.46 2.45
CA SER A 145 -1.08 -24.81 1.25
C SER A 145 0.40 -24.52 1.46
N ALA A 146 1.24 -25.35 0.85
CA ALA A 146 2.68 -25.16 0.87
C ALA A 146 3.07 -23.99 -0.04
N ASP A 147 3.91 -23.10 0.46
CA ASP A 147 4.46 -22.00 -0.32
C ASP A 147 5.71 -22.48 -1.08
N SER A 148 5.81 -22.14 -2.36
CA SER A 148 7.09 -22.20 -3.08
C SER A 148 8.04 -21.11 -2.61
N SER A 149 9.35 -21.31 -2.77
CA SER A 149 10.39 -20.39 -2.26
C SER A 149 10.24 -18.92 -2.66
N TRP A 150 9.58 -18.63 -3.80
CA TRP A 150 9.36 -17.27 -4.28
C TRP A 150 8.13 -16.61 -3.66
N MET A 151 7.11 -17.37 -3.25
CA MET A 151 5.79 -16.86 -2.83
C MET A 151 5.84 -15.94 -1.59
N PRO A 152 6.63 -16.23 -0.53
CA PRO A 152 6.77 -15.32 0.60
C PRO A 152 7.47 -13.99 0.24
N ARG A 153 8.23 -13.98 -0.86
CA ARG A 153 9.07 -12.84 -1.28
C ARG A 153 8.39 -11.93 -2.29
N VAL A 154 7.13 -12.22 -2.66
CA VAL A 154 6.43 -11.47 -3.68
C VAL A 154 6.05 -10.08 -3.19
N VAL A 155 6.28 -9.08 -4.03
CA VAL A 155 5.71 -7.73 -3.91
C VAL A 155 4.88 -7.47 -5.16
N ILE A 156 3.58 -7.16 -4.99
CA ILE A 156 2.66 -6.92 -6.10
C ILE A 156 2.43 -5.43 -6.30
N LEU A 157 2.43 -5.00 -7.57
CA LEU A 157 1.88 -3.73 -8.01
C LEU A 157 0.61 -3.99 -8.83
N ALA A 158 -0.51 -3.40 -8.41
CA ALA A 158 -1.76 -3.43 -9.15
C ALA A 158 -1.85 -2.22 -10.10
N LYS A 159 -2.21 -2.45 -11.36
CA LYS A 159 -2.43 -1.40 -12.36
C LYS A 159 -3.76 -1.63 -13.09
N SER A 160 -4.64 -0.64 -13.07
CA SER A 160 -5.73 -0.54 -14.06
C SER A 160 -5.14 -0.46 -15.47
N THR A 161 -5.34 -1.51 -16.27
CA THR A 161 -4.57 -1.72 -17.50
C THR A 161 -4.75 -0.58 -18.50
N TYR A 162 -6.00 -0.24 -18.86
CA TYR A 162 -6.29 0.80 -19.85
C TYR A 162 -5.79 2.18 -19.42
N VAL A 163 -6.06 2.55 -18.16
CA VAL A 163 -5.60 3.81 -17.57
C VAL A 163 -4.07 3.87 -17.58
N TRP A 164 -3.39 2.78 -17.20
CA TRP A 164 -1.94 2.72 -17.17
C TRP A 164 -1.34 2.83 -18.57
N LEU A 165 -1.88 2.14 -19.58
CA LEU A 165 -1.43 2.26 -20.96
C LEU A 165 -1.56 3.69 -21.50
N HIS A 166 -2.65 4.38 -21.14
CA HIS A 166 -2.83 5.80 -21.47
C HIS A 166 -1.77 6.70 -20.78
N GLN A 167 -1.53 6.48 -19.48
CA GLN A 167 -0.50 7.22 -18.73
C GLN A 167 0.89 6.97 -19.32
N LEU A 168 1.24 5.71 -19.63
CA LEU A 168 2.49 5.38 -20.30
C LEU A 168 2.62 6.06 -21.67
N SER A 169 1.51 6.19 -22.41
CA SER A 169 1.54 6.88 -23.70
C SER A 169 1.97 8.34 -23.55
N ARG A 170 1.45 9.02 -22.52
CA ARG A 170 1.81 10.39 -22.17
C ARG A 170 3.27 10.46 -21.69
N ASP A 171 3.66 9.58 -20.78
CA ASP A 171 4.97 9.61 -20.14
C ASP A 171 6.12 9.29 -21.11
N TYR A 172 5.91 8.37 -22.05
CA TYR A 172 6.88 7.97 -23.06
C TYR A 172 6.68 8.67 -24.42
N GLN A 173 5.73 9.62 -24.49
CA GLN A 173 5.41 10.42 -25.68
C GLN A 173 5.21 9.59 -26.97
N ARG A 174 4.53 8.44 -26.84
CA ARG A 174 4.22 7.53 -27.96
C ARG A 174 2.89 6.83 -27.71
N ASP A 175 2.20 6.42 -28.77
CA ASP A 175 0.94 5.68 -28.61
C ASP A 175 1.19 4.26 -28.06
N ILE A 176 0.64 3.97 -26.88
CA ILE A 176 0.72 2.69 -26.18
C ILE A 176 -0.72 2.29 -25.82
N SER A 177 -1.30 1.44 -26.66
CA SER A 177 -2.67 0.94 -26.50
C SER A 177 -2.74 -0.57 -26.27
N ARG A 178 -1.61 -1.28 -26.41
CA ARG A 178 -1.51 -2.75 -26.31
C ARG A 178 -0.43 -3.20 -25.33
N LEU A 179 -0.57 -4.43 -24.83
CA LEU A 179 0.35 -5.02 -23.84
C LEU A 179 1.79 -5.16 -24.35
N ASP A 180 1.98 -5.50 -25.62
CA ASP A 180 3.31 -5.62 -26.23
C ASP A 180 4.03 -4.27 -26.40
N GLN A 181 3.29 -3.16 -26.35
CA GLN A 181 3.83 -1.81 -26.52
C GLN A 181 4.35 -1.20 -25.21
N ILE A 182 4.11 -1.85 -24.06
CA ILE A 182 4.68 -1.43 -22.77
C ILE A 182 6.21 -1.40 -22.90
N PRO A 183 6.87 -0.25 -22.65
CA PRO A 183 8.32 -0.10 -22.84
C PRO A 183 9.13 -1.04 -21.93
N ASP A 184 10.31 -1.42 -22.40
CA ASP A 184 11.24 -2.24 -21.62
C ASP A 184 11.80 -1.44 -20.43
N GLU A 185 12.00 -0.14 -20.63
CA GLU A 185 12.45 0.82 -19.62
C GLU A 185 11.47 0.91 -18.44
N GLU A 186 10.17 0.75 -18.70
CA GLU A 186 9.15 0.72 -17.65
C GLU A 186 9.24 -0.56 -16.82
N LEU A 187 9.41 -1.71 -17.47
CA LEU A 187 9.60 -2.98 -16.77
C LEU A 187 10.90 -2.97 -15.95
N ASP A 188 11.97 -2.36 -16.48
CA ASP A 188 13.23 -2.15 -15.76
C ASP A 188 13.03 -1.25 -14.52
N ARG A 189 12.21 -0.21 -14.63
CA ARG A 189 11.85 0.67 -13.52
C ARG A 189 11.09 -0.07 -12.42
N LEU A 190 10.12 -0.91 -12.79
CA LEU A 190 9.35 -1.74 -11.86
C LEU A 190 10.26 -2.75 -11.12
N ALA A 191 11.13 -3.42 -11.85
CA ALA A 191 12.09 -4.36 -11.26
C ALA A 191 13.09 -3.64 -10.33
N ALA A 192 13.59 -2.47 -10.73
CA ALA A 192 14.48 -1.65 -9.91
C ALA A 192 13.79 -1.13 -8.64
N ALA A 193 12.47 -0.91 -8.67
CA ALA A 193 11.67 -0.56 -7.48
C ALA A 193 11.44 -1.75 -6.52
N GLY A 194 11.79 -2.98 -6.93
CA GLY A 194 11.63 -4.19 -6.11
C GLY A 194 10.29 -4.89 -6.30
N PHE A 195 9.49 -4.51 -7.31
CA PHE A 195 8.28 -5.24 -7.65
C PHE A 195 8.62 -6.55 -8.37
N SER A 196 8.05 -7.65 -7.88
CA SER A 196 8.24 -8.99 -8.45
C SER A 196 6.94 -9.59 -8.98
N GLY A 197 5.82 -8.88 -8.81
CA GLY A 197 4.50 -9.22 -9.32
C GLY A 197 3.82 -7.99 -9.92
N LEU A 198 3.22 -8.15 -11.09
CA LEU A 198 2.46 -7.11 -11.77
C LEU A 198 1.05 -7.61 -12.04
N TRP A 199 0.09 -7.09 -11.29
CA TRP A 199 -1.33 -7.39 -11.45
C TRP A 199 -1.96 -6.37 -12.41
N LEU A 200 -2.38 -6.87 -13.57
CA LEU A 200 -3.06 -6.08 -14.58
C LEU A 200 -4.56 -6.31 -14.49
N ILE A 201 -5.29 -5.27 -14.12
CA ILE A 201 -6.73 -5.35 -13.91
C ILE A 201 -7.45 -5.20 -15.25
N GLY A 202 -8.37 -6.12 -15.51
CA GLY A 202 -9.26 -6.10 -16.67
C GLY A 202 -8.57 -6.43 -18.00
N LEU A 203 -7.76 -7.49 -18.01
CA LEU A 203 -7.11 -8.09 -19.19
C LEU A 203 -8.06 -8.88 -20.10
N TRP A 204 -9.15 -9.38 -19.53
CA TRP A 204 -10.07 -10.30 -20.20
C TRP A 204 -11.04 -9.55 -21.12
N GLU A 205 -11.56 -10.26 -22.13
CA GLU A 205 -12.59 -9.75 -23.04
C GLU A 205 -13.88 -9.45 -22.25
N ARG A 206 -14.40 -8.22 -22.42
CA ARG A 206 -15.46 -7.67 -21.57
C ARG A 206 -16.81 -7.67 -22.29
N SER A 207 -17.88 -7.66 -21.49
CA SER A 207 -19.27 -7.59 -21.91
C SER A 207 -19.58 -6.31 -22.71
N THR A 208 -20.13 -6.44 -23.92
CA THR A 208 -20.59 -5.28 -24.70
C THR A 208 -21.87 -4.70 -24.08
N ALA A 209 -22.71 -5.56 -23.51
CA ALA A 209 -23.89 -5.15 -22.76
C ALA A 209 -23.55 -4.26 -21.56
N SER A 210 -22.50 -4.59 -20.77
CA SER A 210 -22.04 -3.76 -19.65
C SER A 210 -21.67 -2.34 -20.08
N ALA A 211 -20.95 -2.18 -21.20
CA ALA A 211 -20.64 -0.85 -21.75
C ALA A 211 -21.92 -0.11 -22.19
N THR A 212 -22.80 -0.81 -22.89
CA THR A 212 -24.07 -0.26 -23.39
C THR A 212 -24.95 0.27 -22.27
N ILE A 213 -25.06 -0.46 -21.16
CA ILE A 213 -25.82 -0.06 -19.97
C ILE A 213 -25.29 1.27 -19.41
N LYS A 214 -23.97 1.42 -19.28
CA LYS A 214 -23.35 2.64 -18.75
C LYS A 214 -23.56 3.83 -19.68
N HIS A 215 -23.40 3.63 -20.99
CA HIS A 215 -23.70 4.67 -21.98
C HIS A 215 -25.16 5.12 -21.88
N MET A 216 -26.11 4.19 -21.76
CA MET A 216 -27.53 4.49 -21.59
C MET A 216 -27.85 5.20 -20.26
N ARG A 217 -27.05 4.97 -19.20
CA ARG A 217 -27.12 5.68 -17.91
C ARG A 217 -26.45 7.06 -17.93
N GLY A 218 -25.89 7.48 -19.06
CA GLY A 218 -25.35 8.82 -19.26
C GLY A 218 -23.83 8.97 -19.10
N ASP A 219 -23.07 7.87 -19.09
CA ASP A 219 -21.61 7.89 -19.09
C ASP A 219 -21.07 7.36 -20.44
N PRO A 220 -20.94 8.21 -21.49
CA PRO A 220 -20.55 7.78 -22.83
C PRO A 220 -19.08 7.39 -22.97
N ASP A 221 -18.24 7.73 -21.98
CA ASP A 221 -16.79 7.46 -21.99
C ASP A 221 -16.45 6.18 -21.18
N ALA A 222 -17.42 5.60 -20.46
CA ALA A 222 -17.23 4.40 -19.67
C ALA A 222 -17.10 3.15 -20.53
N VAL A 223 -16.09 2.32 -20.25
CA VAL A 223 -16.00 0.97 -20.82
C VAL A 223 -16.77 -0.04 -19.97
N ALA A 224 -16.94 -1.24 -20.53
CA ALA A 224 -17.45 -2.39 -19.80
C ALA A 224 -16.66 -2.61 -18.49
N SER A 225 -17.35 -3.06 -17.46
CA SER A 225 -16.72 -3.36 -16.18
C SER A 225 -15.65 -4.43 -16.40
N ALA A 226 -14.48 -4.26 -15.78
CA ALA A 226 -13.43 -5.27 -15.79
C ALA A 226 -13.90 -6.64 -15.26
N TYR A 227 -15.01 -6.70 -14.49
CA TYR A 227 -15.56 -7.93 -13.92
C TYR A 227 -16.85 -8.41 -14.61
N ALA A 228 -17.39 -7.64 -15.55
CA ALA A 228 -18.45 -8.10 -16.45
C ALA A 228 -17.82 -8.77 -17.68
N LEU A 229 -17.44 -10.04 -17.54
CA LEU A 229 -16.63 -10.75 -18.54
C LEU A 229 -17.48 -11.36 -19.66
N TYR A 230 -17.04 -11.22 -20.91
CA TYR A 230 -17.59 -11.99 -22.02
C TYR A 230 -17.03 -13.41 -22.06
N ASP A 231 -15.70 -13.54 -21.98
CA ASP A 231 -14.95 -14.81 -21.94
C ASP A 231 -13.55 -14.58 -21.31
N TYR A 232 -12.92 -15.65 -20.83
CA TYR A 232 -11.54 -15.63 -20.30
C TYR A 232 -10.48 -15.66 -21.41
N ALA A 233 -10.69 -14.85 -22.45
CA ALA A 233 -9.72 -14.57 -23.51
C ALA A 233 -9.07 -13.20 -23.27
N ILE A 234 -7.78 -13.04 -23.58
CA ILE A 234 -7.13 -11.73 -23.51
C ILE A 234 -7.78 -10.80 -24.52
N ALA A 235 -8.18 -9.60 -24.07
CA ALA A 235 -8.97 -8.67 -24.87
C ALA A 235 -8.28 -8.35 -26.22
N ALA A 236 -9.07 -8.36 -27.29
CA ALA A 236 -8.53 -8.17 -28.64
C ALA A 236 -7.92 -6.78 -28.84
N ASP A 237 -8.50 -5.74 -28.23
CA ASP A 237 -8.02 -4.36 -28.31
C ASP A 237 -6.74 -4.12 -27.50
N LEU A 238 -6.44 -4.97 -26.51
CA LEU A 238 -5.15 -5.03 -25.80
C LEU A 238 -4.06 -5.80 -26.60
N GLY A 239 -4.39 -6.32 -27.78
CA GLY A 239 -3.49 -7.05 -28.67
C GLY A 239 -3.61 -8.58 -28.58
N GLY A 240 -4.55 -9.10 -27.78
CA GLY A 240 -4.85 -10.52 -27.65
C GLY A 240 -3.72 -11.36 -27.07
N GLU A 241 -3.78 -12.67 -27.29
CA GLU A 241 -2.87 -13.65 -26.68
C GLU A 241 -1.39 -13.36 -26.99
N TRP A 242 -1.07 -13.00 -28.24
CA TRP A 242 0.31 -12.73 -28.65
C TRP A 242 0.93 -11.55 -27.88
N ALA A 243 0.17 -10.47 -27.69
CA ALA A 243 0.65 -9.29 -26.97
C ALA A 243 0.90 -9.60 -25.49
N TYR A 244 0.02 -10.39 -24.90
CA TYR A 244 0.18 -10.91 -23.55
C TYR A 244 1.42 -11.81 -23.42
N GLU A 245 1.61 -12.79 -24.31
CA GLU A 245 2.77 -13.69 -24.25
C GLU A 245 4.09 -12.92 -24.38
N ASN A 246 4.14 -11.94 -25.28
CA ASN A 246 5.29 -11.05 -25.43
C ASN A 246 5.60 -10.29 -24.13
N LEU A 247 4.59 -9.65 -23.52
CA LEU A 247 4.77 -8.94 -22.25
C LEU A 247 5.20 -9.89 -21.13
N ARG A 248 4.58 -11.07 -21.04
CA ARG A 248 4.89 -12.09 -20.03
C ARG A 248 6.35 -12.49 -20.08
N GLU A 249 6.88 -12.79 -21.27
CA GLU A 249 8.29 -13.17 -21.43
C GLU A 249 9.25 -12.04 -21.04
N ARG A 250 8.96 -10.80 -21.47
CA ARG A 250 9.80 -9.62 -21.14
C ARG A 250 9.78 -9.28 -19.66
N ALA A 251 8.62 -9.41 -19.00
CA ALA A 251 8.48 -9.23 -17.56
C ALA A 251 9.18 -10.36 -16.78
N TRP A 252 9.03 -11.61 -17.22
CA TRP A 252 9.65 -12.77 -16.58
C TRP A 252 11.18 -12.69 -16.58
N ASN A 253 11.78 -12.23 -17.68
CA ASN A 253 13.23 -12.00 -17.79
C ASN A 253 13.77 -10.98 -16.77
N ARG A 254 12.88 -10.14 -16.22
CA ARG A 254 13.18 -9.13 -15.19
C ARG A 254 12.76 -9.57 -13.78
N GLY A 255 12.32 -10.82 -13.62
CA GLY A 255 11.84 -11.37 -12.35
C GLY A 255 10.41 -10.96 -11.97
N ILE A 256 9.66 -10.33 -12.89
CA ILE A 256 8.28 -9.90 -12.67
C ILE A 256 7.32 -10.98 -13.15
N ARG A 257 6.48 -11.46 -12.24
CA ARG A 257 5.39 -12.40 -12.51
C ARG A 257 4.12 -11.63 -12.83
N LEU A 258 3.51 -11.91 -13.98
CA LEU A 258 2.19 -11.35 -14.26
C LEU A 258 1.13 -12.01 -13.37
N ALA A 259 0.20 -11.21 -12.88
CA ALA A 259 -0.95 -11.63 -12.13
C ALA A 259 -2.24 -11.18 -12.84
N SER A 260 -3.30 -11.96 -12.69
CA SER A 260 -4.62 -11.65 -13.25
C SER A 260 -5.72 -11.76 -12.20
N ASP A 261 -6.79 -11.00 -12.42
CA ASP A 261 -8.08 -11.27 -11.78
C ASP A 261 -8.69 -12.57 -12.30
N MET A 262 -9.47 -13.21 -11.44
CA MET A 262 -10.38 -14.29 -11.78
C MET A 262 -11.71 -14.02 -11.06
N VAL A 263 -12.81 -13.96 -11.82
CA VAL A 263 -14.16 -13.70 -11.33
C VAL A 263 -14.99 -14.99 -11.47
N PRO A 264 -14.95 -15.88 -10.46
CA PRO A 264 -15.61 -17.19 -10.57
C PRO A 264 -17.12 -17.13 -10.31
N ASN A 265 -17.63 -16.07 -9.65
CA ASN A 265 -19.02 -16.04 -9.18
C ASN A 265 -20.06 -15.81 -10.30
N HIS A 266 -19.71 -15.00 -11.30
CA HIS A 266 -20.61 -14.57 -12.37
C HIS A 266 -19.83 -14.29 -13.67
N VAL A 267 -20.56 -14.08 -14.76
CA VAL A 267 -20.04 -13.53 -16.03
C VAL A 267 -20.90 -12.33 -16.45
N GLY A 268 -20.55 -11.60 -17.51
CA GLY A 268 -21.41 -10.56 -18.07
C GLY A 268 -22.76 -11.11 -18.55
N ILE A 269 -23.80 -10.28 -18.60
CA ILE A 269 -25.15 -10.73 -19.04
C ILE A 269 -25.20 -11.22 -20.49
N ASP A 270 -24.30 -10.73 -21.35
CA ASP A 270 -24.08 -11.20 -22.73
C ASP A 270 -22.88 -12.14 -22.85
N GLY A 271 -22.36 -12.62 -21.72
CA GLY A 271 -21.21 -13.51 -21.67
C GLY A 271 -21.47 -14.80 -22.43
N ARG A 272 -20.41 -15.40 -22.96
CA ARG A 272 -20.50 -16.58 -23.84
C ARG A 272 -21.31 -17.71 -23.23
N TRP A 273 -21.14 -17.96 -21.93
CA TRP A 273 -21.90 -18.99 -21.21
C TRP A 273 -23.39 -18.70 -21.10
N VAL A 274 -23.82 -17.43 -21.03
CA VAL A 274 -25.25 -17.08 -21.00
C VAL A 274 -25.93 -17.48 -22.31
N VAL A 275 -25.21 -17.34 -23.43
CA VAL A 275 -25.72 -17.72 -24.75
C VAL A 275 -25.67 -19.24 -24.95
N GLU A 276 -24.51 -19.85 -24.70
CA GLU A 276 -24.23 -21.26 -25.03
C GLU A 276 -24.67 -22.27 -23.94
N GLN A 277 -24.68 -21.86 -22.67
CA GLN A 277 -24.92 -22.71 -21.50
C GLN A 277 -25.94 -22.07 -20.51
N PRO A 278 -27.15 -21.68 -20.94
CA PRO A 278 -28.09 -20.94 -20.09
C PRO A 278 -28.57 -21.71 -18.85
N HIS A 279 -28.37 -23.03 -18.80
CA HIS A 279 -28.69 -23.87 -17.65
C HIS A 279 -27.65 -23.81 -16.51
N TRP A 280 -26.50 -23.18 -16.76
CA TRP A 280 -25.48 -22.95 -15.74
C TRP A 280 -25.86 -21.84 -14.75
N PHE A 281 -26.89 -21.05 -15.06
CA PHE A 281 -27.24 -19.85 -14.31
C PHE A 281 -28.44 -20.06 -13.39
N LEU A 282 -28.46 -19.33 -12.28
CA LEU A 282 -29.65 -19.24 -11.44
C LEU A 282 -30.74 -18.51 -12.22
N SER A 283 -31.85 -19.20 -12.47
CA SER A 283 -32.92 -18.67 -13.31
C SER A 283 -34.30 -19.16 -12.92
N LEU A 284 -35.30 -18.38 -13.31
CA LEU A 284 -36.72 -18.70 -13.17
C LEU A 284 -37.38 -18.80 -14.56
N PRO A 285 -38.42 -19.63 -14.71
CA PRO A 285 -39.21 -19.68 -15.94
C PRO A 285 -40.14 -18.48 -16.10
N GLU A 286 -40.43 -17.76 -15.02
CA GLU A 286 -41.33 -16.61 -14.95
C GLU A 286 -40.67 -15.48 -14.12
N PRO A 287 -41.07 -14.20 -14.31
CA PRO A 287 -40.53 -13.10 -13.51
C PRO A 287 -40.80 -13.32 -12.01
N PRO A 288 -39.85 -13.00 -11.11
CA PRO A 288 -40.03 -13.18 -9.68
C PRO A 288 -41.13 -12.27 -9.10
N TYR A 289 -41.36 -11.11 -9.72
CA TYR A 289 -42.36 -10.14 -9.28
C TYR A 289 -43.35 -9.81 -10.40
N PRO A 290 -44.66 -9.71 -10.12
CA PRO A 290 -45.66 -9.36 -11.12
C PRO A 290 -45.49 -7.95 -11.72
N ALA A 291 -44.79 -7.05 -11.03
CA ALA A 291 -44.52 -5.70 -11.48
C ALA A 291 -43.39 -5.63 -12.53
N TYR A 292 -42.56 -6.66 -12.62
CA TYR A 292 -41.39 -6.64 -13.50
C TYR A 292 -41.81 -6.64 -14.96
N SER A 293 -41.20 -5.73 -15.72
CA SER A 293 -41.40 -5.61 -17.16
C SER A 293 -40.06 -5.54 -17.89
N PHE A 294 -40.01 -6.15 -19.07
CA PHE A 294 -38.79 -6.30 -19.86
C PHE A 294 -39.07 -5.81 -21.28
N THR A 295 -39.39 -4.53 -21.40
CA THR A 295 -39.75 -3.89 -22.67
C THR A 295 -38.62 -3.04 -23.24
N GLY A 296 -37.55 -2.84 -22.46
CA GLY A 296 -36.34 -2.15 -22.84
C GLY A 296 -35.57 -2.72 -24.04
N THR A 297 -34.48 -2.04 -24.36
CA THR A 297 -33.63 -2.35 -25.52
C THR A 297 -32.97 -3.73 -25.39
N ASP A 298 -32.81 -4.43 -26.51
CA ASP A 298 -32.02 -5.66 -26.56
C ASP A 298 -30.53 -5.33 -26.42
N LEU A 299 -29.92 -5.88 -25.37
CA LEU A 299 -28.51 -5.67 -25.04
C LEU A 299 -27.62 -6.78 -25.59
N SER A 300 -28.18 -7.81 -26.22
CA SER A 300 -27.41 -8.93 -26.77
C SER A 300 -26.70 -8.51 -28.08
N PRO A 301 -25.37 -8.70 -28.19
CA PRO A 301 -24.69 -8.60 -29.48
C PRO A 301 -24.87 -9.88 -30.33
N ASP A 302 -25.35 -10.99 -29.75
CA ASP A 302 -25.54 -12.26 -30.44
C ASP A 302 -27.00 -12.40 -30.94
N PRO A 303 -27.25 -12.55 -32.25
CA PRO A 303 -28.59 -12.58 -32.81
C PRO A 303 -29.40 -13.84 -32.45
N ARG A 304 -28.79 -14.85 -31.80
CA ARG A 304 -29.49 -16.06 -31.33
C ARG A 304 -30.34 -15.80 -30.09
N VAL A 305 -30.00 -14.78 -29.31
CA VAL A 305 -30.69 -14.48 -28.05
C VAL A 305 -30.98 -12.99 -27.90
N THR A 306 -32.12 -12.67 -27.30
CA THR A 306 -32.42 -11.32 -26.80
C THR A 306 -32.14 -11.25 -25.31
N ILE A 307 -31.47 -10.18 -24.85
CA ILE A 307 -31.17 -9.90 -23.45
C ILE A 307 -31.78 -8.55 -23.07
N GLN A 308 -32.65 -8.53 -22.06
CA GLN A 308 -33.34 -7.31 -21.62
C GLN A 308 -33.27 -7.19 -20.09
N ILE A 309 -32.86 -6.02 -19.59
CA ILE A 309 -32.92 -5.68 -18.16
C ILE A 309 -34.33 -5.20 -17.83
N GLU A 310 -34.72 -5.40 -16.57
CA GLU A 310 -35.99 -4.94 -16.01
C GLU A 310 -36.14 -3.41 -16.13
N ASP A 311 -37.33 -2.93 -16.48
CA ASP A 311 -37.57 -1.54 -16.89
C ASP A 311 -37.39 -0.51 -15.73
N HIS A 312 -37.69 -0.88 -14.47
CA HIS A 312 -37.50 -0.04 -13.27
C HIS A 312 -36.02 0.11 -12.85
N TYR A 313 -35.10 -0.65 -13.45
CA TYR A 313 -33.66 -0.40 -13.30
C TYR A 313 -33.28 1.03 -13.77
N TRP A 314 -33.88 1.49 -14.88
CA TRP A 314 -33.47 2.73 -15.53
C TRP A 314 -33.87 3.98 -14.73
N ASP A 315 -35.02 3.95 -14.06
CA ASP A 315 -35.50 5.05 -13.21
C ASP A 315 -35.06 4.91 -11.74
N GLY A 316 -34.46 3.78 -11.37
CA GLY A 316 -33.93 3.51 -10.03
C GLY A 316 -35.01 3.29 -8.97
N THR A 317 -36.23 2.92 -9.39
CA THR A 317 -37.35 2.64 -8.48
C THR A 317 -37.32 1.22 -7.93
N ASP A 318 -36.53 0.31 -8.53
CA ASP A 318 -36.30 -1.06 -8.07
C ASP A 318 -34.81 -1.45 -8.26
N ALA A 319 -34.36 -2.46 -7.54
CA ALA A 319 -33.04 -3.04 -7.65
C ALA A 319 -32.88 -3.97 -8.87
N ALA A 320 -33.99 -4.43 -9.45
CA ALA A 320 -34.05 -5.31 -10.64
C ALA A 320 -33.22 -6.59 -10.49
N VAL A 321 -33.72 -7.57 -9.73
CA VAL A 321 -32.90 -8.75 -9.34
C VAL A 321 -32.62 -9.77 -10.46
N VAL A 322 -33.33 -9.68 -11.59
CA VAL A 322 -33.18 -10.57 -12.75
C VAL A 322 -33.20 -9.80 -14.06
N PHE A 323 -32.58 -10.37 -15.10
CA PHE A 323 -32.77 -9.96 -16.49
C PHE A 323 -33.42 -11.09 -17.30
N LYS A 324 -34.08 -10.73 -18.41
CA LYS A 324 -34.71 -11.68 -19.32
C LYS A 324 -33.73 -12.09 -20.43
N ARG A 325 -33.60 -13.40 -20.65
CA ARG A 325 -32.99 -14.02 -21.84
C ARG A 325 -34.08 -14.72 -22.64
N TYR A 326 -34.17 -14.42 -23.94
CA TYR A 326 -35.06 -15.12 -24.87
C TYR A 326 -34.25 -15.75 -26.00
N ASP A 327 -34.43 -17.04 -26.24
CA ASP A 327 -33.76 -17.79 -27.29
C ASP A 327 -34.64 -17.84 -28.55
N HIS A 328 -34.12 -17.32 -29.66
CA HIS A 328 -34.88 -17.25 -30.92
C HIS A 328 -35.00 -18.59 -31.63
N GLU A 329 -34.12 -19.55 -31.35
CA GLU A 329 -34.11 -20.84 -32.05
C GLU A 329 -35.14 -21.82 -31.47
N ASN A 330 -35.30 -21.83 -30.15
CA ASN A 330 -36.17 -22.78 -29.45
C ASN A 330 -37.32 -22.13 -28.65
N GLY A 331 -37.34 -20.79 -28.54
CA GLY A 331 -38.37 -20.05 -27.81
C GLY A 331 -38.21 -20.08 -26.28
N ASP A 332 -37.09 -20.57 -25.75
CA ASP A 332 -36.80 -20.65 -24.32
C ASP A 332 -36.68 -19.23 -23.73
N THR A 333 -37.51 -18.95 -22.73
CA THR A 333 -37.47 -17.69 -21.99
C THR A 333 -37.03 -17.97 -20.56
N ARG A 334 -35.98 -17.29 -20.10
CA ARG A 334 -35.47 -17.40 -18.74
C ARG A 334 -35.31 -16.02 -18.12
N TYR A 335 -35.56 -15.95 -16.82
CA TYR A 335 -35.27 -14.78 -16.00
C TYR A 335 -34.08 -15.14 -15.12
N ILE A 336 -32.90 -14.66 -15.52
CA ILE A 336 -31.61 -15.01 -14.92
C ILE A 336 -31.27 -13.99 -13.85
N TYR A 337 -30.84 -14.45 -12.68
CA TYR A 337 -30.42 -13.57 -11.58
C TYR A 337 -29.12 -12.85 -11.91
N HIS A 338 -29.05 -11.57 -11.52
CA HIS A 338 -27.81 -10.82 -11.51
C HIS A 338 -26.87 -11.27 -10.40
N GLY A 339 -25.56 -11.08 -10.58
CA GLY A 339 -24.58 -11.33 -9.52
C GLY A 339 -24.85 -10.45 -8.30
N ASN A 340 -24.68 -11.00 -7.10
CA ASN A 340 -24.94 -10.29 -5.85
C ASN A 340 -24.14 -10.91 -4.69
N ASP A 341 -23.68 -10.09 -3.75
CA ASP A 341 -22.91 -10.45 -2.56
C ASP A 341 -23.74 -10.46 -1.25
N GLY A 342 -25.04 -10.18 -1.34
CA GLY A 342 -25.96 -10.00 -0.22
C GLY A 342 -26.25 -8.53 0.12
N THR A 343 -25.74 -7.59 -0.65
CA THR A 343 -26.18 -6.19 -0.60
C THR A 343 -27.51 -6.01 -1.32
N ALA A 344 -28.25 -4.95 -0.98
CA ALA A 344 -29.58 -4.71 -1.53
C ALA A 344 -29.58 -4.43 -3.05
N MET A 345 -28.43 -4.06 -3.63
CA MET A 345 -28.30 -3.71 -5.05
C MET A 345 -27.48 -4.78 -5.79
N PRO A 346 -28.07 -5.51 -6.75
CA PRO A 346 -27.34 -6.47 -7.56
C PRO A 346 -26.39 -5.79 -8.56
N TRP A 347 -25.40 -6.55 -9.04
CA TRP A 347 -24.52 -6.16 -10.14
C TRP A 347 -25.23 -6.40 -11.48
N ASN A 348 -26.02 -5.41 -11.89
CA ASN A 348 -27.00 -5.49 -12.99
C ASN A 348 -26.42 -5.72 -14.40
N ASP A 349 -25.10 -5.70 -14.57
CA ASP A 349 -24.41 -6.07 -15.81
C ASP A 349 -23.81 -7.49 -15.80
N THR A 350 -24.12 -8.28 -14.76
CA THR A 350 -23.61 -9.65 -14.57
C THR A 350 -24.72 -10.69 -14.45
N ALA A 351 -24.39 -11.97 -14.67
CA ALA A 351 -25.27 -13.12 -14.60
C ALA A 351 -24.72 -14.16 -13.61
N GLN A 352 -25.51 -14.52 -12.59
CA GLN A 352 -25.10 -15.38 -11.49
C GLN A 352 -25.08 -16.87 -11.85
N LEU A 353 -23.94 -17.53 -11.60
CA LEU A 353 -23.79 -18.96 -11.78
C LEU A 353 -24.47 -19.77 -10.67
N ASN A 354 -25.00 -20.94 -11.04
CA ASN A 354 -25.67 -21.88 -10.14
C ASN A 354 -24.69 -22.91 -9.57
N TYR A 355 -24.13 -22.59 -8.40
CA TYR A 355 -23.19 -23.45 -7.71
C TYR A 355 -23.77 -24.73 -7.09
N LEU A 356 -25.09 -24.95 -7.10
CA LEU A 356 -25.65 -26.27 -6.76
C LEU A 356 -25.31 -27.32 -7.83
N SER A 357 -25.12 -26.90 -9.09
CA SER A 357 -24.77 -27.81 -10.18
C SER A 357 -23.30 -28.23 -10.09
N ALA A 358 -23.06 -29.54 -9.99
CA ALA A 358 -21.72 -30.10 -10.03
C ALA A 358 -21.00 -29.83 -11.37
N GLU A 359 -21.76 -29.77 -12.47
CA GLU A 359 -21.24 -29.43 -13.79
C GLU A 359 -20.71 -27.99 -13.84
N VAL A 360 -21.45 -27.04 -13.25
CA VAL A 360 -21.01 -25.63 -13.16
C VAL A 360 -19.74 -25.51 -12.33
N ARG A 361 -19.68 -26.18 -11.17
CA ARG A 361 -18.48 -26.18 -10.32
C ARG A 361 -17.26 -26.70 -11.08
N GLU A 362 -17.39 -27.82 -11.80
CA GLU A 362 -16.29 -28.36 -12.61
C GLU A 362 -15.92 -27.43 -13.77
N GLY A 363 -16.89 -26.84 -14.47
CA GLY A 363 -16.64 -25.88 -15.55
C GLY A 363 -15.87 -24.65 -15.08
N VAL A 364 -16.22 -24.10 -13.91
CA VAL A 364 -15.48 -23.00 -13.30
C VAL A 364 -14.08 -23.45 -12.86
N ILE A 365 -13.92 -24.63 -12.23
CA ILE A 365 -12.61 -25.17 -11.87
C ILE A 365 -11.70 -25.29 -13.09
N GLN A 366 -12.20 -25.81 -14.21
CA GLN A 366 -11.42 -25.92 -15.45
C GLN A 366 -11.01 -24.55 -16.00
N THR A 367 -11.87 -23.54 -15.84
CA THR A 367 -11.56 -22.16 -16.20
C THR A 367 -10.48 -21.58 -15.30
N ILE A 368 -10.55 -21.81 -13.98
CA ILE A 368 -9.49 -21.41 -13.03
C ILE A 368 -8.16 -22.07 -13.41
N LEU A 369 -8.16 -23.38 -13.73
CA LEU A 369 -6.96 -24.10 -14.15
C LEU A 369 -6.41 -23.57 -15.49
N HIS A 370 -7.29 -23.14 -16.41
CA HIS A 370 -6.89 -22.48 -17.64
C HIS A 370 -6.16 -21.16 -17.34
N VAL A 371 -6.72 -20.32 -16.44
CA VAL A 371 -6.10 -19.07 -16.01
C VAL A 371 -4.77 -19.32 -15.28
N ALA A 372 -4.70 -20.33 -14.40
CA ALA A 372 -3.48 -20.69 -13.67
C ALA A 372 -2.32 -21.12 -14.58
N ARG A 373 -2.61 -21.75 -15.71
CA ARG A 373 -1.59 -22.09 -16.71
C ARG A 373 -1.01 -20.86 -17.41
N LYS A 374 -1.72 -19.73 -17.39
CA LYS A 374 -1.28 -18.44 -17.94
C LYS A 374 -0.61 -17.57 -16.88
N PHE A 375 -1.19 -17.48 -15.69
CA PHE A 375 -0.78 -16.56 -14.65
C PHE A 375 -0.34 -17.31 -13.39
N PRO A 376 0.95 -17.20 -12.97
CA PRO A 376 1.44 -17.82 -11.74
C PRO A 376 0.87 -17.17 -10.48
N ILE A 377 0.20 -16.02 -10.59
CA ILE A 377 -0.48 -15.33 -9.48
C ILE A 377 -1.91 -15.05 -9.92
N ILE A 378 -2.88 -15.54 -9.15
CA ILE A 378 -4.31 -15.30 -9.40
C ILE A 378 -4.92 -14.59 -8.20
N ARG A 379 -5.62 -13.49 -8.45
CA ARG A 379 -6.49 -12.84 -7.45
C ARG A 379 -7.94 -13.19 -7.76
N PHE A 380 -8.60 -13.84 -6.81
CA PHE A 380 -10.01 -14.18 -6.90
C PHE A 380 -10.87 -13.04 -6.35
N ASP A 381 -11.76 -12.54 -7.20
CA ASP A 381 -12.75 -11.52 -6.85
C ASP A 381 -13.88 -12.09 -5.99
N ALA A 382 -14.31 -11.32 -5.00
CA ALA A 382 -15.42 -11.61 -4.09
C ALA A 382 -15.43 -13.08 -3.61
N ALA A 383 -14.26 -13.61 -3.26
CA ALA A 383 -14.07 -15.04 -3.03
C ALA A 383 -14.96 -15.58 -1.89
N MET A 384 -15.28 -14.72 -0.91
CA MET A 384 -16.19 -15.03 0.19
C MET A 384 -17.57 -15.49 -0.30
N THR A 385 -18.08 -14.99 -1.42
CA THR A 385 -19.42 -15.34 -1.95
C THR A 385 -19.56 -16.83 -2.29
N LEU A 386 -18.45 -17.49 -2.60
CA LEU A 386 -18.40 -18.89 -3.01
C LEU A 386 -18.00 -19.87 -1.90
N ALA A 387 -17.82 -19.39 -0.67
CA ALA A 387 -17.77 -20.30 0.48
C ALA A 387 -19.13 -20.99 0.61
N LYS A 388 -19.16 -22.31 0.86
CA LYS A 388 -20.41 -23.10 0.90
C LYS A 388 -21.48 -22.49 1.82
N ARG A 389 -21.07 -21.97 2.98
CA ARG A 389 -21.97 -21.27 3.92
C ARG A 389 -22.64 -20.03 3.32
N HIS A 390 -21.94 -19.28 2.47
CA HIS A 390 -22.46 -18.07 1.84
C HIS A 390 -23.28 -18.37 0.60
N ILE A 391 -22.92 -19.40 -0.17
CA ILE A 391 -23.80 -19.93 -1.21
C ILE A 391 -25.17 -20.28 -0.60
N ARG A 392 -25.18 -20.94 0.57
CA ARG A 392 -26.41 -21.21 1.33
C ARG A 392 -27.11 -19.92 1.73
N ARG A 393 -26.44 -19.06 2.50
CA ARG A 393 -27.02 -17.82 3.05
C ARG A 393 -27.61 -16.91 1.96
N LEU A 394 -26.93 -16.76 0.84
CA LEU A 394 -27.29 -15.82 -0.23
C LEU A 394 -28.37 -16.37 -1.14
N TRP A 395 -28.18 -17.59 -1.67
CA TRP A 395 -28.97 -18.10 -2.78
C TRP A 395 -29.98 -19.18 -2.38
N PHE A 396 -29.76 -19.86 -1.25
CA PHE A 396 -30.53 -21.02 -0.78
C PHE A 396 -30.70 -21.02 0.75
N PRO A 397 -31.25 -19.95 1.36
CA PRO A 397 -31.34 -19.82 2.81
C PRO A 397 -32.18 -20.95 3.42
N ALA A 398 -31.90 -21.38 4.65
CA ALA A 398 -32.74 -22.39 5.27
C ALA A 398 -34.12 -21.81 5.63
N PRO A 399 -35.19 -22.63 5.60
CA PRO A 399 -36.52 -22.22 6.06
C PRO A 399 -36.47 -21.60 7.47
N GLY A 400 -36.90 -20.35 7.59
CA GLY A 400 -36.93 -19.61 8.84
C GLY A 400 -35.70 -18.72 9.08
N GLU A 401 -34.66 -18.77 8.25
CA GLU A 401 -33.48 -17.88 8.34
C GLU A 401 -33.68 -16.56 7.58
N GLY A 402 -34.68 -16.46 6.70
CA GLY A 402 -34.90 -15.32 5.80
C GLY A 402 -33.97 -15.29 4.58
N GLY A 403 -34.25 -14.43 3.59
CA GLY A 403 -33.43 -14.26 2.39
C GLY A 403 -32.54 -13.02 2.42
N ALA A 404 -31.25 -13.18 2.06
CA ALA A 404 -30.35 -12.04 1.82
C ALA A 404 -30.59 -11.41 0.44
N ILE A 405 -30.96 -12.23 -0.55
CA ILE A 405 -31.25 -11.80 -1.91
C ILE A 405 -32.78 -11.84 -2.12
N PRO A 406 -33.40 -10.76 -2.61
CA PRO A 406 -34.83 -10.75 -2.86
C PRO A 406 -35.27 -11.87 -3.83
N SER A 407 -36.46 -12.41 -3.61
CA SER A 407 -37.11 -13.58 -4.21
C SER A 407 -36.44 -14.93 -3.95
N ARG A 408 -35.35 -15.00 -3.16
CA ARG A 408 -34.65 -16.27 -2.91
C ARG A 408 -35.17 -17.06 -1.72
N ALA A 409 -35.87 -16.44 -0.77
CA ALA A 409 -36.42 -17.14 0.39
C ALA A 409 -37.35 -18.31 0.01
N GLN A 410 -38.13 -18.15 -1.07
CA GLN A 410 -39.03 -19.20 -1.59
C GLN A 410 -38.30 -20.42 -2.17
N HIS A 411 -37.01 -20.29 -2.48
CA HIS A 411 -36.15 -21.34 -3.02
C HIS A 411 -35.17 -21.89 -1.97
N GLY A 412 -35.43 -21.63 -0.68
CA GLY A 412 -34.60 -22.11 0.41
C GLY A 412 -34.50 -23.64 0.48
N LEU A 413 -33.35 -24.14 0.91
CA LEU A 413 -33.07 -25.58 1.08
C LEU A 413 -32.86 -25.90 2.55
N THR A 414 -33.29 -27.08 2.98
CA THR A 414 -32.89 -27.58 4.31
C THR A 414 -31.39 -27.84 4.36
N ALA A 415 -30.82 -27.92 5.55
CA ALA A 415 -29.39 -28.22 5.72
C ALA A 415 -29.00 -29.54 5.02
N ALA A 416 -29.79 -30.61 5.19
CA ALA A 416 -29.52 -31.91 4.59
C ALA A 416 -29.56 -31.89 3.05
N GLU A 417 -30.55 -31.20 2.45
CA GLU A 417 -30.65 -31.05 0.99
C GLU A 417 -29.46 -30.27 0.43
N PHE A 418 -29.08 -29.18 1.10
CA PHE A 418 -27.96 -28.34 0.68
C PHE A 418 -26.62 -29.09 0.79
N GLU A 419 -26.39 -29.79 1.90
CA GLU A 419 -25.20 -30.65 2.10
C GLU A 419 -25.10 -31.76 1.04
N ALA A 420 -26.23 -32.34 0.63
CA ALA A 420 -26.25 -33.33 -0.44
C ALA A 420 -25.92 -32.73 -1.82
N ALA A 421 -26.33 -31.49 -2.10
CA ALA A 421 -26.08 -30.82 -3.37
C ALA A 421 -24.64 -30.27 -3.50
N ILE A 422 -24.07 -29.80 -2.39
CA ILE A 422 -22.70 -29.29 -2.29
C ILE A 422 -21.96 -30.06 -1.19
N PRO A 423 -21.48 -31.29 -1.45
CA PRO A 423 -20.88 -32.14 -0.41
C PRO A 423 -19.50 -31.63 0.07
N HIS A 424 -18.78 -30.88 -0.76
CA HIS A 424 -17.43 -30.40 -0.48
C HIS A 424 -17.35 -28.87 -0.62
N GLU A 425 -16.38 -28.27 0.06
CA GLU A 425 -16.09 -26.85 -0.10
C GLU A 425 -15.46 -26.59 -1.46
N PHE A 426 -16.10 -25.72 -2.27
CA PHE A 426 -15.64 -25.39 -3.62
C PHE A 426 -14.19 -24.93 -3.65
N TRP A 427 -13.82 -23.99 -2.77
CA TRP A 427 -12.47 -23.47 -2.70
C TRP A 427 -11.45 -24.53 -2.27
N ARG A 428 -11.85 -25.48 -1.43
CA ARG A 428 -10.98 -26.59 -1.04
C ARG A 428 -10.65 -27.47 -2.23
N GLU A 429 -11.65 -27.76 -3.06
CA GLU A 429 -11.47 -28.49 -4.32
C GLU A 429 -10.56 -27.71 -5.28
N VAL A 430 -10.79 -26.41 -5.45
CA VAL A 430 -9.94 -25.54 -6.30
C VAL A 430 -8.48 -25.61 -5.88
N VAL A 431 -8.18 -25.43 -4.59
CA VAL A 431 -6.79 -25.44 -4.10
C VAL A 431 -6.15 -26.81 -4.31
N ASP A 432 -6.88 -27.89 -4.00
CA ASP A 432 -6.36 -29.26 -4.17
C ASP A 432 -6.07 -29.57 -5.64
N ARG A 433 -6.95 -29.13 -6.55
CA ARG A 433 -6.78 -29.31 -8.00
C ARG A 433 -5.64 -28.45 -8.54
N VAL A 434 -5.52 -27.19 -8.12
CA VAL A 434 -4.39 -26.33 -8.52
C VAL A 434 -3.07 -26.92 -8.05
N ALA A 435 -2.98 -27.36 -6.78
CA ALA A 435 -1.77 -27.99 -6.25
C ALA A 435 -1.37 -29.27 -7.01
N ALA A 436 -2.35 -30.04 -7.51
CA ALA A 436 -2.12 -31.27 -8.25
C ALA A 436 -1.80 -31.05 -9.74
N GLU A 437 -2.48 -30.11 -10.40
CA GLU A 437 -2.43 -29.97 -11.86
C GLU A 437 -1.58 -28.81 -12.36
N VAL A 438 -1.51 -27.71 -11.59
CA VAL A 438 -0.74 -26.51 -11.92
C VAL A 438 0.01 -26.04 -10.67
N PRO A 439 0.92 -26.90 -10.13
CA PRO A 439 1.70 -26.54 -8.95
C PRO A 439 2.51 -25.28 -9.23
N ASP A 440 2.93 -24.58 -8.17
CA ASP A 440 3.63 -23.29 -8.27
C ASP A 440 2.74 -22.10 -8.68
N THR A 441 1.42 -22.20 -8.44
CA THR A 441 0.47 -21.09 -8.61
C THR A 441 0.11 -20.46 -7.26
N LEU A 442 0.31 -19.15 -7.13
CA LEU A 442 -0.05 -18.37 -5.95
C LEU A 442 -1.51 -17.91 -6.04
N LEU A 443 -2.32 -18.27 -5.05
CA LEU A 443 -3.76 -17.97 -5.00
C LEU A 443 -4.05 -16.91 -3.92
N LEU A 444 -4.60 -15.76 -4.34
CA LEU A 444 -4.99 -14.65 -3.48
C LEU A 444 -6.52 -14.60 -3.44
N ALA A 445 -7.10 -14.71 -2.24
CA ALA A 445 -8.52 -14.48 -2.04
C ALA A 445 -8.77 -13.03 -1.62
N GLU A 446 -9.59 -12.31 -2.39
CA GLU A 446 -10.32 -11.19 -1.84
C GLU A 446 -11.49 -11.76 -1.02
N ALA A 447 -11.27 -11.92 0.28
CA ALA A 447 -12.30 -12.33 1.21
C ALA A 447 -12.38 -11.33 2.36
N PHE A 448 -13.61 -10.99 2.73
CA PHE A 448 -13.93 -10.14 3.87
C PHE A 448 -14.86 -10.90 4.82
N TRP A 449 -15.40 -10.20 5.82
CA TRP A 449 -16.36 -10.71 6.81
C TRP A 449 -15.75 -11.72 7.79
N MET A 450 -14.51 -11.44 8.23
CA MET A 450 -13.83 -12.19 9.29
C MET A 450 -13.58 -13.65 8.90
N MET A 451 -13.37 -13.93 7.61
CA MET A 451 -13.11 -15.28 7.10
C MET A 451 -11.64 -15.53 6.78
N GLU A 452 -10.77 -14.58 7.08
CA GLU A 452 -9.39 -14.59 6.60
C GLU A 452 -8.68 -15.86 7.07
N GLY A 453 -8.79 -16.17 8.38
CA GLY A 453 -8.32 -17.41 8.98
C GLY A 453 -8.89 -18.63 8.29
N TYR A 454 -10.21 -18.68 8.08
CA TYR A 454 -10.88 -19.80 7.40
C TYR A 454 -10.36 -20.04 5.97
N PHE A 455 -10.17 -18.97 5.18
CA PHE A 455 -9.68 -19.06 3.81
C PHE A 455 -8.25 -19.62 3.73
N VAL A 456 -7.36 -19.18 4.62
CA VAL A 456 -5.96 -19.59 4.55
C VAL A 456 -5.69 -20.89 5.31
N ARG A 457 -6.28 -21.04 6.50
CA ARG A 457 -6.05 -22.18 7.39
C ARG A 457 -6.86 -23.40 6.95
N THR A 458 -8.15 -23.26 6.65
CA THR A 458 -9.04 -24.40 6.35
C THR A 458 -9.12 -24.66 4.84
N LEU A 459 -9.46 -23.63 4.06
CA LEU A 459 -9.62 -23.76 2.61
C LEU A 459 -8.27 -23.83 1.86
N GLY A 460 -7.18 -23.39 2.49
CA GLY A 460 -5.83 -23.50 1.95
C GLY A 460 -5.48 -22.45 0.91
N MET A 461 -6.16 -21.31 0.85
CA MET A 461 -5.67 -20.19 0.04
C MET A 461 -4.29 -19.76 0.50
N HIS A 462 -3.42 -19.45 -0.46
CA HIS A 462 -2.06 -19.06 -0.13
C HIS A 462 -2.05 -17.71 0.57
N ARG A 463 -2.88 -16.78 0.09
CA ARG A 463 -3.01 -15.42 0.60
C ARG A 463 -4.46 -14.95 0.68
N VAL A 464 -4.76 -14.06 1.61
CA VAL A 464 -6.08 -13.45 1.79
C VAL A 464 -5.94 -11.97 2.13
N TYR A 465 -6.87 -11.13 1.67
CA TYR A 465 -6.84 -9.70 1.93
C TYR A 465 -6.92 -9.38 3.42
N ASN A 466 -6.21 -8.34 3.84
CA ASN A 466 -6.25 -7.82 5.21
C ASN A 466 -6.76 -6.36 5.21
N SER A 467 -8.08 -6.18 5.09
CA SER A 467 -8.68 -4.84 5.12
C SER A 467 -8.52 -4.14 6.48
N ALA A 468 -8.35 -4.90 7.56
CA ALA A 468 -8.05 -4.34 8.88
C ALA A 468 -6.74 -3.55 8.89
N PHE A 469 -5.70 -4.02 8.16
CA PHE A 469 -4.45 -3.27 7.99
C PHE A 469 -4.72 -1.86 7.47
N MET A 470 -5.47 -1.74 6.37
CA MET A 470 -5.73 -0.45 5.73
C MET A 470 -6.60 0.44 6.62
N HIS A 471 -7.80 -0.01 6.99
CA HIS A 471 -8.77 0.83 7.68
C HIS A 471 -8.32 1.20 9.08
N MET A 472 -7.76 0.27 9.87
CA MET A 472 -7.37 0.57 11.25
C MET A 472 -6.15 1.50 11.30
N LEU A 473 -5.16 1.33 10.41
CA LEU A 473 -4.01 2.24 10.37
C LEU A 473 -4.40 3.62 9.83
N ALA A 474 -5.30 3.70 8.85
CA ALA A 474 -5.83 4.98 8.36
C ALA A 474 -6.59 5.73 9.46
N GLN A 475 -7.44 5.02 10.21
CA GLN A 475 -8.27 5.57 11.29
C GLN A 475 -7.55 5.70 12.64
N GLU A 476 -6.26 5.35 12.72
CA GLU A 476 -5.46 5.34 13.96
C GLU A 476 -6.08 4.50 15.09
N ARG A 477 -6.78 3.42 14.73
CA ARG A 477 -7.32 2.40 15.65
C ARG A 477 -6.20 1.45 16.09
N ASN A 478 -5.14 2.02 16.65
CA ASN A 478 -3.86 1.32 16.81
C ASN A 478 -3.93 0.16 17.81
N ALA A 479 -4.63 0.38 18.93
CA ALA A 479 -4.84 -0.64 19.95
C ALA A 479 -5.56 -1.88 19.40
N GLU A 480 -6.62 -1.66 18.61
CA GLU A 480 -7.41 -2.74 18.00
C GLU A 480 -6.59 -3.54 17.00
N TYR A 481 -5.77 -2.86 16.18
CA TYR A 481 -4.90 -3.54 15.23
C TYR A 481 -3.78 -4.32 15.92
N ARG A 482 -3.18 -3.76 16.99
CA ARG A 482 -2.19 -4.46 17.82
C ARG A 482 -2.79 -5.71 18.46
N GLU A 483 -3.97 -5.59 19.04
CA GLU A 483 -4.70 -6.71 19.64
C GLU A 483 -5.01 -7.78 18.58
N LEU A 484 -5.46 -7.40 17.39
CA LEU A 484 -5.70 -8.32 16.29
C LEU A 484 -4.44 -9.12 15.93
N VAL A 485 -3.29 -8.45 15.74
CA VAL A 485 -2.03 -9.13 15.42
C VAL A 485 -1.57 -10.02 16.58
N GLY A 486 -1.69 -9.55 17.82
CA GLY A 486 -1.39 -10.34 19.02
C GLY A 486 -2.22 -11.63 19.09
N ASN A 487 -3.53 -11.52 18.88
CA ASN A 487 -4.45 -12.66 18.87
C ASN A 487 -4.11 -13.65 17.74
N VAL A 488 -3.74 -13.16 16.56
CA VAL A 488 -3.28 -14.01 15.45
C VAL A 488 -1.99 -14.76 15.82
N LEU A 489 -1.02 -14.08 16.44
CA LEU A 489 0.23 -14.70 16.88
C LEU A 489 0.02 -15.75 17.98
N GLU A 490 -0.89 -15.51 18.92
CA GLU A 490 -1.22 -16.46 19.99
C GLU A 490 -2.03 -17.66 19.45
N PHE A 491 -2.89 -17.44 18.46
CA PHE A 491 -3.68 -18.49 17.83
C PHE A 491 -2.84 -19.34 16.87
N ASP A 492 -2.36 -18.74 15.77
CA ASP A 492 -1.55 -19.39 14.74
C ASP A 492 -0.74 -18.35 13.91
N PRO A 493 0.57 -18.18 14.18
CA PRO A 493 1.42 -17.23 13.46
C PRO A 493 1.48 -17.45 11.94
N GLU A 494 1.20 -18.65 11.44
CA GLU A 494 1.22 -18.92 9.99
C GLU A 494 0.12 -18.15 9.24
N ILE A 495 -0.92 -17.66 9.93
CA ILE A 495 -1.94 -16.80 9.33
C ILE A 495 -1.35 -15.43 8.97
N LEU A 496 -0.48 -14.86 9.81
CA LEU A 496 0.08 -13.52 9.60
C LEU A 496 0.84 -13.42 8.27
N LYS A 497 1.64 -14.42 7.91
CA LYS A 497 2.37 -14.42 6.62
C LYS A 497 1.49 -14.60 5.39
N ARG A 498 0.20 -14.88 5.59
CA ARG A 498 -0.77 -15.10 4.51
C ARG A 498 -1.66 -13.89 4.26
N TYR A 499 -1.56 -12.85 5.06
CA TYR A 499 -2.25 -11.61 4.77
C TYR A 499 -1.65 -10.89 3.57
N VAL A 500 -2.52 -10.35 2.71
CA VAL A 500 -2.17 -9.32 1.73
C VAL A 500 -2.38 -7.97 2.42
N ASN A 501 -1.29 -7.27 2.70
CA ASN A 501 -1.33 -5.94 3.30
C ASN A 501 -1.26 -4.90 2.18
N PHE A 502 -2.19 -3.94 2.18
CA PHE A 502 -2.30 -2.90 1.18
C PHE A 502 -2.76 -1.58 1.81
N MET A 503 -2.40 -0.46 1.19
CA MET A 503 -2.86 0.88 1.59
C MET A 503 -4.05 1.36 0.76
N ASN A 504 -4.23 0.79 -0.42
CA ASN A 504 -5.43 0.95 -1.23
C ASN A 504 -5.56 -0.24 -2.19
N ASN A 505 -6.75 -0.41 -2.72
CA ASN A 505 -7.07 -1.31 -3.82
C ASN A 505 -7.96 -0.52 -4.83
N PRO A 506 -8.42 -1.13 -5.93
CA PRO A 506 -9.28 -0.44 -6.90
C PRO A 506 -10.63 0.04 -6.35
N ASP A 507 -11.16 -0.63 -5.32
CA ASP A 507 -12.48 -0.37 -4.75
C ASP A 507 -12.45 0.61 -3.57
N GLU A 508 -11.26 0.95 -3.06
CA GLU A 508 -11.01 1.84 -1.93
C GLU A 508 -10.48 3.20 -2.37
N GLU A 509 -10.52 4.20 -1.48
CA GLU A 509 -9.91 5.51 -1.74
C GLU A 509 -8.39 5.38 -1.96
N THR A 510 -7.80 6.33 -2.69
CA THR A 510 -6.36 6.27 -2.96
C THR A 510 -5.53 6.37 -1.68
N ALA A 511 -4.33 5.79 -1.68
CA ALA A 511 -3.46 5.80 -0.50
C ALA A 511 -3.10 7.23 -0.04
N VAL A 512 -3.02 8.18 -0.97
CA VAL A 512 -2.77 9.59 -0.65
C VAL A 512 -3.95 10.24 0.05
N GLU A 513 -5.18 9.99 -0.39
CA GLU A 513 -6.37 10.52 0.26
C GLU A 513 -6.56 9.95 1.67
N GLN A 514 -6.18 8.68 1.87
CA GLN A 514 -6.32 8.03 3.18
C GLN A 514 -5.19 8.36 4.17
N PHE A 515 -3.94 8.48 3.70
CA PHE A 515 -2.75 8.56 4.58
C PHE A 515 -1.93 9.85 4.40
N GLY A 516 -2.27 10.70 3.43
CA GLY A 516 -1.48 11.86 3.05
C GLY A 516 -0.22 11.49 2.26
N LYS A 517 0.80 12.35 2.29
CA LYS A 517 2.04 12.22 1.50
C LYS A 517 3.33 12.21 2.33
N ASP A 518 3.21 12.19 3.66
CA ASP A 518 4.34 12.38 4.58
C ASP A 518 4.49 11.22 5.57
N GLY A 519 4.93 11.49 6.81
CA GLY A 519 5.30 10.48 7.81
C GLY A 519 4.29 9.34 7.98
N LYS A 520 2.99 9.64 8.04
CA LYS A 520 1.95 8.59 8.20
C LYS A 520 1.95 7.63 7.02
N TYR A 521 1.92 8.15 5.79
CA TYR A 521 1.97 7.36 4.57
C TYR A 521 3.21 6.46 4.54
N PHE A 522 4.40 7.03 4.76
CA PHE A 522 5.64 6.26 4.66
C PHE A 522 5.85 5.30 5.83
N GLY A 523 5.34 5.62 7.01
CA GLY A 523 5.34 4.72 8.16
C GLY A 523 4.46 3.49 7.90
N VAL A 524 3.25 3.68 7.38
CA VAL A 524 2.37 2.56 6.99
C VAL A 524 2.95 1.76 5.83
N ALA A 525 3.53 2.42 4.81
CA ALA A 525 4.22 1.73 3.71
C ALA A 525 5.44 0.93 4.20
N THR A 526 6.14 1.42 5.22
CA THR A 526 7.24 0.69 5.88
C THR A 526 6.69 -0.56 6.55
N VAL A 527 5.63 -0.47 7.36
CA VAL A 527 5.02 -1.66 7.99
C VAL A 527 4.54 -2.66 6.93
N MET A 528 3.91 -2.18 5.85
CA MET A 528 3.49 -3.02 4.73
C MET A 528 4.67 -3.78 4.11
N ALA A 529 5.83 -3.13 3.95
CA ALA A 529 7.03 -3.72 3.38
C ALA A 529 7.78 -4.69 4.33
N THR A 530 7.74 -4.44 5.64
CA THR A 530 8.58 -5.14 6.63
C THR A 530 7.84 -6.11 7.55
N MET A 531 6.52 -6.21 7.46
CA MET A 531 5.74 -7.22 8.17
C MET A 531 5.63 -8.52 7.34
N PRO A 532 5.50 -9.70 7.98
CA PRO A 532 5.13 -10.92 7.25
C PRO A 532 3.80 -10.73 6.52
N GLY A 533 3.68 -11.33 5.34
CA GLY A 533 2.52 -11.15 4.45
C GLY A 533 2.92 -10.84 3.01
N LEU A 534 1.96 -10.51 2.16
CA LEU A 534 2.21 -10.03 0.80
C LEU A 534 1.96 -8.52 0.75
N PRO A 535 2.97 -7.67 0.53
CA PRO A 535 2.77 -6.26 0.24
C PRO A 535 2.17 -6.07 -1.15
N MET A 536 1.06 -5.36 -1.23
CA MET A 536 0.40 -4.98 -2.47
C MET A 536 0.27 -3.46 -2.56
N PHE A 537 0.83 -2.88 -3.61
CA PHE A 537 0.74 -1.46 -3.92
C PHE A 537 -0.39 -1.24 -4.95
N GLY A 538 -1.22 -0.24 -4.71
CA GLY A 538 -2.31 0.13 -5.62
C GLY A 538 -1.84 0.93 -6.83
N HIS A 539 -2.72 1.08 -7.82
CA HIS A 539 -2.46 1.93 -8.99
C HIS A 539 -2.25 3.38 -8.53
N GLY A 540 -1.18 4.03 -9.00
CA GLY A 540 -0.89 5.44 -8.71
C GLY A 540 -0.33 5.70 -7.32
N GLN A 541 -0.15 4.67 -6.48
CA GLN A 541 0.30 4.83 -5.09
C GLN A 541 1.72 5.41 -5.01
N VAL A 542 2.65 4.93 -5.84
CA VAL A 542 4.04 5.43 -5.87
C VAL A 542 4.11 6.85 -6.42
N GLU A 543 3.28 7.13 -7.42
CA GLU A 543 3.17 8.41 -8.11
C GLU A 543 2.36 9.46 -7.33
N ALA A 544 1.68 9.04 -6.26
CA ALA A 544 0.79 9.86 -5.44
C ALA A 544 -0.43 10.44 -6.18
N TYR A 545 -1.00 9.67 -7.12
CA TYR A 545 -2.25 10.05 -7.80
C TYR A 545 -3.43 10.04 -6.83
N THR A 546 -4.34 11.02 -7.01
CA THR A 546 -5.53 11.18 -6.16
C THR A 546 -6.78 10.61 -6.80
N GLU A 547 -6.78 10.43 -8.12
CA GLU A 547 -7.91 9.84 -8.84
C GLU A 547 -8.06 8.35 -8.52
N LYS A 548 -9.24 7.98 -8.02
CA LYS A 548 -9.66 6.59 -7.89
C LYS A 548 -10.21 6.09 -9.23
N TYR A 549 -9.72 4.94 -9.68
CA TYR A 549 -10.15 4.32 -10.93
C TYR A 549 -11.09 3.16 -10.67
N GLY A 550 -12.36 3.32 -11.03
CA GLY A 550 -13.33 2.23 -11.09
C GLY A 550 -13.03 1.25 -12.22
N MET A 551 -13.79 0.16 -12.28
CA MET A 551 -13.61 -0.94 -13.24
C MET A 551 -13.96 -0.56 -14.69
N GLU A 552 -14.64 0.58 -14.86
CA GLU A 552 -15.15 1.15 -16.11
C GLU A 552 -14.24 2.20 -16.76
N PHE A 553 -13.11 2.53 -16.15
CA PHE A 553 -12.24 3.59 -16.65
C PHE A 553 -11.36 3.10 -17.81
N ARG A 554 -11.42 3.83 -18.94
CA ARG A 554 -10.49 3.64 -20.08
C ARG A 554 -9.27 4.56 -19.99
N THR A 555 -9.49 5.80 -19.58
CA THR A 555 -8.47 6.84 -19.46
C THR A 555 -8.66 7.58 -18.14
N PRO A 556 -7.59 8.17 -17.57
CA PRO A 556 -7.74 9.06 -16.44
C PRO A 556 -8.63 10.26 -16.82
N ARG A 557 -9.49 10.71 -15.90
CA ARG A 557 -10.31 11.93 -16.11
C ARG A 557 -9.61 13.16 -15.56
N ARG A 558 -8.64 12.98 -14.65
CA ARG A 558 -7.78 14.05 -14.14
C ARG A 558 -6.43 14.02 -14.85
N ASP A 559 -5.93 15.19 -15.24
CA ASP A 559 -4.56 15.33 -15.74
C ASP A 559 -3.58 15.47 -14.56
N GLU A 560 -3.30 14.33 -13.90
CA GLU A 560 -2.35 14.26 -12.79
C GLU A 560 -0.96 13.86 -13.27
N TYR A 561 0.08 14.45 -12.68
CA TYR A 561 1.48 14.10 -12.91
C TYR A 561 2.10 13.54 -11.62
N PRO A 562 3.09 12.63 -11.71
CA PRO A 562 3.70 12.04 -10.53
C PRO A 562 4.26 13.11 -9.57
N ASP A 563 3.96 12.97 -8.29
CA ASP A 563 4.58 13.78 -7.24
C ASP A 563 6.03 13.31 -7.03
N GLN A 564 6.97 14.03 -7.66
CA GLN A 564 8.36 13.61 -7.70
C GLN A 564 8.99 13.49 -6.31
N TRP A 565 8.55 14.30 -5.33
CA TRP A 565 9.00 14.20 -3.95
C TRP A 565 8.60 12.86 -3.32
N VAL A 566 7.34 12.45 -3.51
CA VAL A 566 6.83 11.16 -3.00
C VAL A 566 7.53 10.00 -3.70
N VAL A 567 7.72 10.09 -5.03
CA VAL A 567 8.46 9.08 -5.81
C VAL A 567 9.89 8.91 -5.31
N ASP A 568 10.63 10.01 -5.12
CA ASP A 568 12.03 9.94 -4.68
C ASP A 568 12.16 9.48 -3.23
N ARG A 569 11.17 9.78 -2.37
CA ARG A 569 11.12 9.23 -1.02
C ARG A 569 10.84 7.72 -1.02
N HIS A 570 10.00 7.19 -1.91
CA HIS A 570 9.87 5.74 -2.11
C HIS A 570 11.20 5.08 -2.51
N LYS A 571 11.93 5.69 -3.45
CA LYS A 571 13.26 5.18 -3.87
C LYS A 571 14.24 5.11 -2.72
N ARG A 572 14.27 6.12 -1.86
CA ARG A 572 15.18 6.20 -0.71
C ARG A 572 14.77 5.25 0.42
N GLU A 573 13.47 5.18 0.73
CA GLU A 573 13.00 4.63 2.01
C GLU A 573 12.25 3.30 1.87
N ILE A 574 11.53 3.06 0.77
CA ILE A 574 10.68 1.86 0.63
C ILE A 574 11.31 0.80 -0.28
N PHE A 575 11.77 1.19 -1.47
CA PHE A 575 12.29 0.23 -2.46
C PHE A 575 13.45 -0.63 -1.95
N PRO A 576 14.42 -0.12 -1.15
CA PRO A 576 15.47 -1.00 -0.64
C PRO A 576 14.96 -2.01 0.40
N LEU A 577 13.83 -1.75 1.08
CA LEU A 577 13.16 -2.73 1.94
C LEU A 577 12.47 -3.82 1.11
N LEU A 578 11.88 -3.47 -0.04
CA LEU A 578 11.28 -4.42 -0.98
C LEU A 578 12.33 -5.38 -1.55
N HIS A 579 13.53 -4.89 -1.90
CA HIS A 579 14.65 -5.76 -2.30
C HIS A 579 15.14 -6.69 -1.19
N ARG A 580 14.90 -6.32 0.07
CA ARG A 580 15.19 -7.13 1.26
C ARG A 580 13.99 -7.95 1.73
N ARG A 581 12.93 -8.11 0.92
CA ARG A 581 11.66 -8.77 1.31
C ARG A 581 11.86 -10.13 2.00
N ALA A 582 12.85 -10.92 1.56
CA ALA A 582 13.16 -12.22 2.16
C ALA A 582 13.47 -12.16 3.67
N GLN A 583 14.03 -11.04 4.16
CA GLN A 583 14.35 -10.83 5.57
C GLN A 583 13.10 -10.74 6.46
N PHE A 584 11.98 -10.31 5.88
CA PHE A 584 10.76 -9.97 6.61
C PHE A 584 9.61 -10.96 6.39
N ALA A 585 9.77 -11.93 5.49
CA ALA A 585 8.65 -12.69 4.91
C ALA A 585 8.08 -13.79 5.83
N GLU A 586 8.95 -14.41 6.61
CA GLU A 586 8.58 -15.55 7.44
C GLU A 586 8.19 -15.13 8.86
N VAL A 587 7.41 -15.99 9.52
CA VAL A 587 6.92 -15.76 10.90
C VAL A 587 7.71 -16.52 11.96
N HIS A 588 8.60 -17.45 11.57
CA HIS A 588 9.29 -18.34 12.51
C HIS A 588 10.16 -17.62 13.56
N ASN A 589 10.71 -16.45 13.20
CA ASN A 589 11.45 -15.59 14.14
C ASN A 589 10.81 -14.19 14.26
N PHE A 590 9.55 -14.03 13.82
CA PHE A 590 8.86 -12.76 13.97
C PHE A 590 8.40 -12.60 15.41
N LEU A 591 8.77 -11.49 16.04
CA LEU A 591 8.39 -11.15 17.40
C LEU A 591 7.82 -9.74 17.42
N MET A 592 6.59 -9.59 17.92
CA MET A 592 5.98 -8.29 18.21
C MET A 592 6.18 -7.94 19.68
N PHE A 593 6.36 -6.66 19.99
CA PHE A 593 6.66 -6.18 21.35
C PHE A 593 5.66 -5.11 21.76
N ASP A 594 5.20 -5.17 23.00
CA ASP A 594 4.55 -4.03 23.63
C ASP A 594 5.60 -3.00 24.04
N VAL A 595 5.40 -1.75 23.63
CA VAL A 595 6.25 -0.63 24.07
C VAL A 595 5.77 -0.17 25.44
N ILE A 596 6.61 -0.33 26.46
CA ILE A 596 6.24 -0.03 27.84
C ILE A 596 6.74 1.38 28.21
N ASP A 597 5.83 2.25 28.65
CA ASP A 597 6.16 3.60 29.10
C ASP A 597 6.81 3.62 30.50
N GLY A 598 7.21 4.81 30.97
CA GLY A 598 7.81 4.96 32.30
C GLY A 598 6.87 4.65 33.47
N GLY A 599 5.55 4.55 33.23
CA GLY A 599 4.52 4.17 34.20
C GLY A 599 4.17 2.68 34.18
N GLY A 600 4.74 1.90 33.24
CA GLY A 600 4.43 0.47 33.06
C GLY A 600 3.23 0.20 32.16
N GLY A 601 2.66 1.23 31.51
CA GLY A 601 1.57 1.11 30.54
C GLY A 601 2.05 0.78 29.14
N VAL A 602 1.19 0.18 28.32
CA VAL A 602 1.47 -0.08 26.90
C VAL A 602 1.20 1.19 26.09
N VAL A 603 2.16 1.60 25.26
CA VAL A 603 2.02 2.69 24.29
C VAL A 603 1.36 2.16 23.02
N GLU A 604 0.03 2.12 23.02
CA GLU A 604 -0.79 1.51 21.96
C GLU A 604 -0.54 2.06 20.54
N ASN A 605 -0.02 3.29 20.43
CA ASN A 605 0.22 3.95 19.14
C ASN A 605 1.55 3.55 18.48
N VAL A 606 2.39 2.74 19.15
CA VAL A 606 3.68 2.32 18.61
C VAL A 606 3.68 0.83 18.28
N TYR A 607 3.94 0.53 17.01
CA TYR A 607 4.24 -0.81 16.53
C TYR A 607 5.74 -1.05 16.65
N ALA A 608 6.12 -2.10 17.38
CA ALA A 608 7.51 -2.54 17.52
C ALA A 608 7.61 -4.03 17.26
N TYR A 609 8.44 -4.43 16.30
CA TYR A 609 8.64 -5.85 16.01
C TYR A 609 10.04 -6.12 15.43
N SER A 610 10.52 -7.33 15.69
CA SER A 610 11.75 -7.85 15.09
C SER A 610 11.45 -9.06 14.23
N ASN A 611 12.33 -9.28 13.25
CA ASN A 611 12.33 -10.50 12.47
C ASN A 611 13.77 -10.91 12.18
N ARG A 612 13.97 -12.19 11.90
CA ARG A 612 15.27 -12.73 11.56
C ARG A 612 15.11 -13.86 10.57
N ASN A 613 15.75 -13.71 9.41
CA ASN A 613 15.82 -14.76 8.40
C ASN A 613 17.23 -14.83 7.81
N ASP A 614 17.71 -16.05 7.53
CA ASP A 614 19.05 -16.31 6.98
C ASP A 614 20.19 -15.60 7.73
N GLY A 615 20.05 -15.45 9.06
CA GLY A 615 21.03 -14.76 9.92
C GLY A 615 20.96 -13.23 9.90
N ALA A 616 20.13 -12.62 9.05
CA ALA A 616 19.90 -11.18 9.02
C ALA A 616 18.73 -10.81 9.93
N ALA A 617 19.01 -10.04 10.99
CA ALA A 617 18.01 -9.53 11.91
C ALA A 617 17.57 -8.10 11.53
N SER A 618 16.32 -7.76 11.87
CA SER A 618 15.76 -6.42 11.73
C SER A 618 14.94 -6.05 12.97
N LEU A 619 14.89 -4.75 13.28
CA LEU A 619 13.98 -4.17 14.26
C LEU A 619 13.26 -2.99 13.61
N VAL A 620 11.93 -3.00 13.63
CA VAL A 620 11.08 -1.97 13.05
C VAL A 620 10.27 -1.32 14.16
N LEU A 621 10.27 0.01 14.19
CA LEU A 621 9.48 0.83 15.08
C LEU A 621 8.66 1.81 14.24
N PHE A 622 7.37 1.96 14.53
CA PHE A 622 6.52 2.95 13.88
C PHE A 622 5.50 3.52 14.86
N HIS A 623 5.45 4.84 14.97
CA HIS A 623 4.46 5.56 15.77
C HIS A 623 3.31 6.06 14.89
N ASN A 624 2.16 5.40 14.90
CA ASN A 624 1.02 5.77 14.04
C ASN A 624 0.04 6.74 14.71
N ALA A 625 0.53 7.85 15.25
CA ALA A 625 -0.32 8.90 15.80
C ALA A 625 0.39 10.25 15.81
N TRP A 626 -0.41 11.32 15.97
CA TRP A 626 0.12 12.65 16.26
C TRP A 626 0.54 12.76 17.72
N GLY A 627 1.83 12.99 17.97
CA GLY A 627 2.39 13.20 19.30
C GLY A 627 3.81 12.63 19.45
N ASP A 628 4.41 12.81 20.61
CA ASP A 628 5.66 12.14 20.96
C ASP A 628 5.36 10.85 21.72
N ALA A 629 6.09 9.78 21.41
CA ALA A 629 5.99 8.49 22.06
C ALA A 629 7.35 8.08 22.64
N HIS A 630 7.34 7.68 23.91
CA HIS A 630 8.51 7.21 24.64
C HIS A 630 8.20 5.91 25.37
N GLY A 631 9.14 4.99 25.36
CA GLY A 631 9.02 3.75 26.11
C GLY A 631 10.19 2.82 25.83
N ARG A 632 10.01 1.54 26.15
CA ARG A 632 11.05 0.54 26.03
C ARG A 632 10.46 -0.79 25.63
N ILE A 633 11.18 -1.52 24.77
CA ILE A 633 10.85 -2.89 24.39
C ILE A 633 11.88 -3.84 24.96
N HIS A 634 11.43 -4.98 25.48
CA HIS A 634 12.34 -6.01 26.01
C HIS A 634 11.81 -7.41 25.75
N THR A 635 10.58 -7.71 26.15
CA THR A 635 9.96 -9.03 26.00
C THR A 635 8.83 -8.95 24.99
N SER A 636 8.74 -9.95 24.10
CA SER A 636 7.71 -10.03 23.09
C SER A 636 6.32 -10.23 23.70
N MET A 637 5.29 -9.90 22.93
CA MET A 637 3.95 -10.42 23.13
C MET A 637 3.95 -11.95 23.09
N PRO A 638 2.98 -12.61 23.73
CA PRO A 638 2.80 -14.06 23.63
C PRO A 638 2.54 -14.49 22.19
N TYR A 639 3.13 -15.62 21.79
CA TYR A 639 2.86 -16.24 20.49
C TYR A 639 2.90 -17.77 20.60
N ARG A 640 2.21 -18.47 19.70
CA ARG A 640 2.25 -19.93 19.61
C ARG A 640 3.52 -20.41 18.94
N ASP A 641 4.35 -21.15 19.66
CA ASP A 641 5.48 -21.88 19.08
C ASP A 641 5.00 -23.24 18.55
N LYS A 642 4.81 -23.35 17.23
CA LYS A 642 4.37 -24.59 16.56
C LYS A 642 5.33 -25.77 16.75
N GLY A 643 6.62 -25.52 16.98
CA GLY A 643 7.60 -26.59 17.18
C GLY A 643 7.48 -27.25 18.56
N ALA A 644 7.08 -26.47 19.56
CA ALA A 644 6.90 -26.92 20.95
C ALA A 644 5.43 -27.10 21.36
N ASP A 645 4.49 -26.66 20.53
CA ASP A 645 3.04 -26.62 20.75
C ASP A 645 2.63 -25.89 22.06
N GLU A 646 3.33 -24.80 22.39
CA GLU A 646 3.04 -23.99 23.57
C GLU A 646 3.10 -22.49 23.28
N ILE A 647 2.45 -21.69 24.14
CA ILE A 647 2.53 -20.23 24.09
C ILE A 647 3.82 -19.80 24.79
N ARG A 648 4.64 -18.99 24.11
CA ARG A 648 5.92 -18.49 24.62
C ARG A 648 6.05 -16.98 24.45
N THR A 649 6.97 -16.41 25.20
CA THR A 649 7.52 -15.07 24.97
C THR A 649 9.04 -15.17 24.82
N ARG A 650 9.63 -14.23 24.10
CA ARG A 650 11.09 -14.14 23.91
C ARG A 650 11.57 -12.72 24.12
N THR A 651 12.80 -12.58 24.56
CA THR A 651 13.47 -11.29 24.67
C THR A 651 13.86 -10.75 23.29
N LEU A 652 14.03 -9.44 23.17
CA LEU A 652 14.53 -8.80 21.96
C LEU A 652 15.90 -9.35 21.56
N ALA A 653 16.78 -9.59 22.54
CA ALA A 653 18.10 -10.17 22.30
C ALA A 653 18.00 -11.57 21.66
N GLU A 654 17.09 -12.42 22.13
CA GLU A 654 16.83 -13.73 21.51
C GLU A 654 16.25 -13.59 20.10
N GLY A 655 15.38 -12.60 19.86
CA GLY A 655 14.82 -12.29 18.54
C GLY A 655 15.88 -11.88 17.52
N LEU A 656 16.77 -10.97 17.93
CA LEU A 656 17.90 -10.50 17.13
C LEU A 656 19.01 -11.55 17.00
N GLY A 657 19.03 -12.57 17.86
CA GLY A 657 20.04 -13.64 17.83
C GLY A 657 21.37 -13.27 18.46
N LEU A 658 21.36 -12.38 19.45
CA LEU A 658 22.55 -11.96 20.16
C LEU A 658 23.06 -13.10 21.05
N ARG A 659 24.38 -13.29 21.12
CA ARG A 659 25.01 -14.43 21.81
C ARG A 659 25.04 -14.29 23.34
N ALA A 660 24.73 -13.09 23.86
CA ALA A 660 24.76 -12.76 25.29
C ALA A 660 26.09 -13.17 25.97
N ASP A 661 27.19 -13.10 25.22
CA ASP A 661 28.53 -13.49 25.64
C ASP A 661 29.34 -12.26 26.07
N PRO A 662 29.94 -12.22 27.28
CA PRO A 662 30.83 -11.13 27.71
C PRO A 662 32.14 -11.01 26.90
N GLU A 663 32.44 -11.90 25.94
CA GLU A 663 33.52 -11.71 24.97
C GLU A 663 33.09 -10.93 23.71
N HIS A 664 31.77 -10.75 23.48
CA HIS A 664 31.17 -10.07 22.32
C HIS A 664 30.42 -8.80 22.75
N ASP A 665 31.18 -7.85 23.32
CA ASP A 665 30.66 -6.71 24.07
C ASP A 665 29.90 -5.64 23.27
N TRP A 666 30.08 -5.58 21.94
CA TRP A 666 29.59 -4.47 21.12
C TRP A 666 28.72 -4.92 19.96
N LEU A 667 27.68 -4.13 19.70
CA LEU A 667 26.70 -4.34 18.65
C LEU A 667 26.72 -3.14 17.70
N ILE A 668 26.92 -3.42 16.42
CA ILE A 668 26.75 -2.46 15.33
C ILE A 668 25.45 -2.75 14.61
N TYR A 669 24.65 -1.72 14.33
CA TYR A 669 23.47 -1.81 13.49
C TYR A 669 23.30 -0.51 12.70
N ARG A 670 22.56 -0.57 11.60
CA ARG A 670 22.32 0.56 10.69
C ARG A 670 20.87 0.99 10.76
N GLU A 671 20.62 2.28 10.91
CA GLU A 671 19.29 2.85 10.71
C GLU A 671 19.10 3.13 9.21
N HIS A 672 18.03 2.59 8.64
CA HIS A 672 17.78 2.49 7.21
C HIS A 672 17.62 3.83 6.51
N VAL A 673 16.83 4.75 7.07
CA VAL A 673 16.49 6.02 6.40
C VAL A 673 17.68 6.98 6.38
N SER A 674 18.38 7.11 7.51
CA SER A 674 19.58 7.96 7.62
C SER A 674 20.85 7.30 7.08
N GLY A 675 20.85 5.97 6.94
CA GLY A 675 22.01 5.18 6.56
C GLY A 675 23.11 5.10 7.62
N MET A 676 22.89 5.68 8.81
CA MET A 676 23.89 5.78 9.87
C MET A 676 24.04 4.46 10.63
N GLU A 677 25.27 4.08 10.92
CA GLU A 677 25.62 3.00 11.83
C GLU A 677 25.75 3.51 13.27
N TYR A 678 25.26 2.69 14.20
CA TYR A 678 25.27 2.95 15.63
C TYR A 678 26.06 1.85 16.34
N LEU A 679 26.78 2.25 17.39
CA LEU A 679 27.55 1.36 18.24
C LEU A 679 26.95 1.37 19.66
N ARG A 680 26.54 0.19 20.13
CA ARG A 680 25.98 -0.01 21.48
C ARG A 680 26.61 -1.21 22.16
N ARG A 681 26.52 -1.28 23.48
CA ARG A 681 26.91 -2.52 24.18
C ARG A 681 25.84 -3.57 23.99
N SER A 682 26.25 -4.80 23.67
CA SER A 682 25.33 -5.93 23.51
C SER A 682 24.56 -6.21 24.81
N THR A 683 25.23 -6.06 25.97
CA THR A 683 24.64 -6.25 27.30
C THR A 683 23.48 -5.30 27.61
N ASP A 684 23.49 -4.09 27.04
CA ASP A 684 22.43 -3.11 27.26
C ASP A 684 21.11 -3.60 26.65
N ILE A 685 21.19 -4.22 25.46
CA ILE A 685 20.03 -4.83 24.80
C ILE A 685 19.58 -6.12 25.51
N VAL A 686 20.53 -6.94 25.95
CA VAL A 686 20.24 -8.22 26.64
C VAL A 686 19.56 -8.01 27.99
N THR A 687 19.97 -7.00 28.75
CA THR A 687 19.46 -6.77 30.12
C THR A 687 18.37 -5.71 30.18
N GLY A 688 18.51 -4.65 29.39
CA GLY A 688 17.68 -3.45 29.44
C GLY A 688 16.74 -3.30 28.26
N GLY A 689 16.88 -4.09 27.20
CA GLY A 689 16.06 -3.98 26.00
C GLY A 689 16.47 -2.78 25.12
N PHE A 690 15.51 -2.22 24.39
CA PHE A 690 15.75 -1.11 23.47
C PHE A 690 14.85 0.08 23.81
N ASP A 691 15.44 1.27 23.92
CA ASP A 691 14.73 2.51 24.18
C ASP A 691 14.07 3.04 22.90
N VAL A 692 12.79 3.41 23.03
CA VAL A 692 11.96 3.94 21.96
C VAL A 692 11.69 5.41 22.25
N ALA A 693 12.03 6.27 21.30
CA ALA A 693 11.68 7.69 21.30
C ALA A 693 11.35 8.10 19.86
N LEU A 694 10.06 8.37 19.61
CA LEU A 694 9.53 8.64 18.27
C LEU A 694 8.67 9.89 18.32
N GLN A 695 8.80 10.73 17.30
CA GLN A 695 7.93 11.88 17.09
C GLN A 695 6.65 11.46 16.36
N ALA A 696 5.79 12.43 16.06
CA ALA A 696 4.54 12.19 15.34
C ALA A 696 4.82 11.51 13.98
N TYR A 697 4.22 10.35 13.77
CA TYR A 697 4.38 9.56 12.55
C TYR A 697 5.84 9.17 12.20
N ASP A 698 6.75 9.18 13.19
CA ASP A 698 8.13 8.73 12.99
C ASP A 698 8.20 7.19 12.90
N TYR A 699 9.11 6.70 12.07
CA TYR A 699 9.41 5.28 11.92
C TYR A 699 10.91 5.07 11.80
N ARG A 700 11.39 3.97 12.37
CA ARG A 700 12.79 3.57 12.38
C ARG A 700 12.90 2.12 11.97
N VAL A 701 13.77 1.84 11.02
CA VAL A 701 14.09 0.48 10.62
C VAL A 701 15.58 0.27 10.86
N PHE A 702 15.90 -0.61 11.79
CA PHE A 702 17.27 -1.00 12.09
C PHE A 702 17.58 -2.32 11.41
N LEU A 703 18.70 -2.36 10.69
CA LEU A 703 19.17 -3.48 9.87
C LEU A 703 20.64 -3.79 10.18
N ASP A 704 21.16 -4.84 9.56
CA ASP A 704 22.58 -5.16 9.50
C ASP A 704 23.27 -5.30 10.87
N PHE A 705 22.54 -5.87 11.84
CA PHE A 705 23.02 -6.17 13.20
C PHE A 705 24.25 -7.09 13.18
N ARG A 706 25.33 -6.65 13.82
CA ARG A 706 26.64 -7.34 13.87
C ARG A 706 27.25 -7.24 15.25
N GLU A 707 27.53 -8.38 15.89
CA GLU A 707 28.31 -8.42 17.13
C GLU A 707 29.81 -8.34 16.82
N VAL A 708 30.52 -7.45 17.52
CA VAL A 708 31.95 -7.17 17.36
C VAL A 708 32.65 -7.11 18.72
N GLN A 709 33.98 -7.26 18.72
CA GLN A 709 34.79 -7.35 19.93
C GLN A 709 36.06 -6.51 19.86
N GLY A 710 36.54 -6.03 21.01
CA GLY A 710 37.83 -5.36 21.20
C GLY A 710 37.75 -3.95 21.79
N ASP A 711 38.79 -3.57 22.53
CA ASP A 711 38.90 -2.29 23.26
C ASP A 711 38.81 -1.05 22.36
N GLN A 712 39.10 -1.20 21.06
CA GLN A 712 38.93 -0.11 20.09
C GLN A 712 37.46 0.32 19.97
N TYR A 713 36.51 -0.60 20.08
CA TYR A 713 35.09 -0.26 20.04
C TYR A 713 34.64 0.45 21.32
N ALA A 714 35.20 0.10 22.48
CA ALA A 714 34.92 0.80 23.73
C ALA A 714 35.37 2.27 23.68
N ARG A 715 36.61 2.51 23.25
CA ARG A 715 37.13 3.88 23.08
C ARG A 715 36.32 4.68 22.06
N LEU A 716 35.93 4.05 20.96
CA LEU A 716 35.11 4.71 19.96
C LEU A 716 33.71 5.03 20.50
N ALA A 717 33.08 4.11 21.22
CA ALA A 717 31.76 4.33 21.82
C ALA A 717 31.77 5.51 22.81
N ASP A 718 32.80 5.62 23.64
CA ASP A 718 32.99 6.75 24.56
C ASP A 718 33.13 8.07 23.78
N ARG A 719 33.87 8.07 22.67
CA ARG A 719 34.03 9.24 21.78
C ARG A 719 32.73 9.64 21.08
N LEU A 720 31.96 8.66 20.62
CA LEU A 720 30.71 8.89 19.89
C LEU A 720 29.55 9.28 20.80
N GLY A 721 29.57 8.89 22.07
CA GLY A 721 28.52 9.20 23.03
C GLY A 721 27.13 8.71 22.59
N GLY A 722 27.06 7.64 21.80
CA GLY A 722 25.82 7.10 21.23
C GLY A 722 25.32 7.77 19.96
N ARG A 723 26.08 8.70 19.37
CA ARG A 723 25.78 9.31 18.06
C ARG A 723 25.99 8.30 16.93
N GLY A 724 25.07 8.28 15.96
CA GLY A 724 25.23 7.52 14.72
C GLY A 724 26.26 8.15 13.78
N VAL A 725 26.96 7.32 13.02
CA VAL A 725 27.99 7.74 12.05
C VAL A 725 27.81 7.01 10.72
N PRO A 726 28.27 7.54 9.58
CA PRO A 726 28.07 6.87 8.29
C PRO A 726 28.69 5.46 8.21
N SER A 727 29.81 5.25 8.91
CA SER A 727 30.57 4.00 8.92
C SER A 727 31.38 3.88 10.21
N ILE A 728 31.11 2.84 11.01
CA ILE A 728 31.91 2.56 12.21
C ILE A 728 33.35 2.15 11.84
N ALA A 729 33.51 1.48 10.70
CA ALA A 729 34.83 1.05 10.22
C ALA A 729 35.74 2.25 9.91
N ASP A 730 35.21 3.28 9.25
CA ASP A 730 35.99 4.47 8.89
C ASP A 730 36.33 5.30 10.12
N GLU A 731 35.43 5.41 11.09
CA GLU A 731 35.69 6.10 12.37
C GLU A 731 36.73 5.38 13.23
N LEU A 732 36.75 4.04 13.21
CA LEU A 732 37.82 3.27 13.87
C LEU A 732 39.17 3.52 13.22
N GLU A 733 39.21 3.56 11.89
CA GLU A 733 40.42 3.83 11.14
C GLU A 733 40.90 5.28 11.37
N ALA A 734 39.97 6.24 11.42
CA ALA A 734 40.21 7.62 11.81
C ALA A 734 40.89 7.72 13.18
N MET A 735 40.31 7.05 14.18
CA MET A 735 40.83 7.02 15.55
C MET A 735 42.18 6.31 15.63
N ARG A 736 42.39 5.25 14.84
CA ARG A 736 43.68 4.54 14.76
C ARG A 736 44.79 5.46 14.24
N LEU A 737 44.48 6.31 13.25
CA LEU A 737 45.45 7.19 12.59
C LEU A 737 45.64 8.55 13.29
N GLU A 738 44.85 8.85 14.31
CA GLU A 738 44.91 10.12 15.05
C GLU A 738 46.32 10.51 15.54
N PRO A 739 47.17 9.59 16.07
CA PRO A 739 48.54 9.94 16.42
C PRO A 739 49.36 10.42 15.23
N LEU A 740 49.27 9.71 14.09
CA LEU A 740 49.98 10.08 12.86
C LEU A 740 49.45 11.42 12.31
N ARG A 741 48.15 11.67 12.40
CA ARG A 741 47.54 12.96 12.03
C ARG A 741 48.05 14.12 12.88
N SER A 742 48.20 13.91 14.19
CA SER A 742 48.75 14.90 15.10
C SER A 742 50.21 15.23 14.77
N GLU A 743 51.01 14.21 14.43
CA GLU A 743 52.41 14.41 14.03
C GLU A 743 52.52 15.13 12.68
N ILE A 744 51.67 14.81 11.70
CA ILE A 744 51.62 15.55 10.43
C ILE A 744 51.22 17.01 10.67
N ALA A 745 50.20 17.27 11.50
CA ALA A 745 49.80 18.64 11.82
C ALA A 745 50.92 19.41 12.55
N THR A 746 51.67 18.73 13.43
CA THR A 746 52.84 19.31 14.13
C THR A 746 53.96 19.62 13.15
N PHE A 747 54.25 18.71 12.22
CA PHE A 747 55.23 18.93 11.15
C PHE A 747 54.83 20.09 10.23
N VAL A 748 53.57 20.17 9.82
CA VAL A 748 53.05 21.28 8.99
C VAL A 748 53.13 22.61 9.76
N ALA A 749 52.82 22.61 11.05
CA ALA A 749 52.95 23.81 11.90
C ALA A 749 54.42 24.24 12.07
N ALA A 750 55.34 23.30 12.28
CA ALA A 750 56.79 23.56 12.34
C ALA A 750 57.33 24.07 10.99
N ALA A 751 56.83 23.54 9.87
CA ALA A 751 57.21 23.98 8.53
C ALA A 751 56.72 25.41 8.20
N ALA A 752 55.71 25.90 8.93
CA ALA A 752 55.18 27.25 8.82
C ALA A 752 55.67 28.21 9.93
N SER A 753 56.66 27.80 10.74
CA SER A 753 57.17 28.61 11.86
C SER A 753 58.39 29.45 11.47
N GLU A 754 58.61 30.56 12.22
CA GLU A 754 59.80 31.43 12.02
C GLU A 754 61.12 30.74 12.42
N ASP A 755 61.07 29.66 13.22
CA ASP A 755 62.22 28.85 13.64
C ASP A 755 62.28 27.51 12.88
N PHE A 756 62.11 27.60 11.55
CA PHE A 756 62.11 26.48 10.62
C PHE A 756 63.31 25.53 10.82
N ALA A 757 64.51 26.09 10.97
CA ALA A 757 65.75 25.31 11.08
C ALA A 757 65.88 24.53 12.40
N GLY A 758 65.18 24.96 13.46
CA GLY A 758 65.17 24.31 14.78
C GLY A 758 64.02 23.31 14.96
N GLU A 759 62.82 23.65 14.49
CA GLU A 759 61.60 22.89 14.79
C GLU A 759 61.32 21.76 13.80
N VAL A 760 61.64 21.95 12.51
CA VAL A 760 61.33 20.98 11.44
C VAL A 760 62.08 19.65 11.57
N PRO A 761 63.40 19.61 11.87
CA PRO A 761 64.10 18.33 12.03
C PRO A 761 63.51 17.47 13.14
N ALA A 762 63.16 18.08 14.28
CA ALA A 762 62.57 17.37 15.41
C ALA A 762 61.15 16.87 15.10
N ALA A 763 60.33 17.68 14.42
CA ALA A 763 58.99 17.28 13.99
C ALA A 763 59.04 16.18 12.91
N LEU A 764 60.04 16.21 12.02
CA LEU A 764 60.23 15.20 10.98
C LEU A 764 60.67 13.86 11.55
N ASP A 765 61.59 13.84 12.51
CA ASP A 765 62.01 12.63 13.21
C ASP A 765 60.82 11.99 13.96
N SER A 766 60.03 12.80 14.67
CA SER A 766 58.82 12.36 15.38
C SER A 766 57.74 11.80 14.44
N LEU A 767 57.53 12.46 13.30
CA LEU A 767 56.62 12.01 12.25
C LEU A 767 57.09 10.69 11.62
N THR A 768 58.38 10.56 11.30
CA THR A 768 58.96 9.36 10.68
C THR A 768 58.85 8.17 11.62
N GLU A 769 59.20 8.34 12.89
CA GLU A 769 59.06 7.29 13.91
C GLU A 769 57.59 6.86 14.08
N THR A 770 56.66 7.81 14.06
CA THR A 770 55.24 7.51 14.18
C THR A 770 54.72 6.80 12.93
N ALA A 771 55.08 7.26 11.73
CA ALA A 771 54.69 6.65 10.46
C ALA A 771 55.20 5.21 10.32
N GLU A 772 56.44 4.92 10.73
CA GLU A 772 57.00 3.57 10.73
C GLU A 772 56.18 2.60 11.59
N ARG A 773 55.68 3.05 12.76
CA ARG A 773 54.79 2.25 13.62
C ARG A 773 53.46 1.92 12.96
N PHE A 774 53.01 2.73 12.00
CA PHE A 774 51.82 2.49 11.19
C PHE A 774 52.13 1.75 9.87
N GLY A 775 53.39 1.33 9.66
CA GLY A 775 53.83 0.64 8.44
C GLY A 775 53.94 1.56 7.22
N VAL A 776 54.02 2.88 7.45
CA VAL A 776 54.19 3.89 6.42
C VAL A 776 55.65 4.33 6.41
N THR A 777 56.31 4.20 5.26
CA THR A 777 57.69 4.68 5.09
C THR A 777 57.64 6.14 4.69
N VAL A 778 58.23 7.02 5.50
CA VAL A 778 58.42 8.42 5.11
C VAL A 778 59.77 8.50 4.41
N ASP A 779 59.77 8.53 3.07
CA ASP A 779 61.00 8.65 2.29
C ASP A 779 61.43 10.12 2.28
N VAL A 780 62.30 10.47 3.23
CA VAL A 780 62.87 11.80 3.33
C VAL A 780 64.37 11.69 3.13
N GLU A 781 64.86 12.06 1.95
CA GLU A 781 66.20 12.60 1.83
C GLU A 781 66.22 13.96 2.56
N ALA A 782 66.23 13.91 3.90
CA ALA A 782 66.10 15.08 4.77
C ALA A 782 67.19 16.13 4.51
N GLU A 783 68.40 15.72 4.12
CA GLU A 783 69.48 16.64 3.73
C GLU A 783 69.17 17.40 2.42
N ALA A 784 68.53 16.76 1.43
CA ALA A 784 68.20 17.40 0.16
C ALA A 784 66.98 18.33 0.27
N PHE A 785 66.00 17.97 1.11
CA PHE A 785 64.79 18.75 1.35
C PHE A 785 65.07 20.04 2.15
N VAL A 786 65.87 19.95 3.23
CA VAL A 786 66.28 21.10 4.05
C VAL A 786 67.18 22.07 3.27
N THR A 787 68.11 21.56 2.44
CA THR A 787 69.00 22.41 1.61
C THR A 787 68.25 23.15 0.48
N LYS A 788 67.09 22.64 0.04
CA LYS A 788 66.26 23.26 -1.01
C LYS A 788 65.34 24.34 -0.43
N LEU A 789 64.92 24.20 0.82
CA LEU A 789 64.09 25.13 1.59
C LEU A 789 64.81 26.42 1.98
N GLU A 790 66.13 26.37 2.25
CA GLU A 790 66.95 27.59 2.44
C GLU A 790 66.95 28.52 1.21
N ARG A 791 66.47 28.05 0.05
CA ARG A 791 66.51 28.76 -1.23
C ARG A 791 65.16 29.19 -1.80
N VAL A 792 64.03 28.86 -1.17
CA VAL A 792 62.69 29.17 -1.70
C VAL A 792 61.86 29.94 -0.67
N SER A 793 61.49 31.16 -1.01
CA SER A 793 60.76 32.11 -0.17
C SER A 793 59.23 31.99 -0.23
N ASP A 794 58.69 30.80 -0.52
CA ASP A 794 57.24 30.58 -0.66
C ASP A 794 56.77 29.27 -0.02
N GLU A 795 56.15 29.39 1.16
CA GLU A 795 55.67 28.30 2.02
C GLU A 795 54.64 27.37 1.34
N ALA A 796 53.83 27.89 0.41
CA ALA A 796 52.78 27.11 -0.25
C ALA A 796 53.35 26.04 -1.22
N ALA A 797 54.48 26.34 -1.87
CA ALA A 797 55.12 25.42 -2.81
C ALA A 797 55.84 24.25 -2.12
N VAL A 798 56.17 24.40 -0.83
CA VAL A 798 56.82 23.37 -0.01
C VAL A 798 55.81 22.32 0.46
N ALA A 799 54.59 22.75 0.81
CA ALA A 799 53.49 21.86 1.16
C ALA A 799 53.08 20.98 -0.03
N ASP A 800 53.01 21.54 -1.24
CA ASP A 800 52.66 20.81 -2.46
C ASP A 800 53.74 19.78 -2.87
N ASP A 801 55.05 20.12 -2.82
CA ASP A 801 56.17 19.20 -3.17
C ASP A 801 56.32 18.05 -2.15
N LEU A 802 55.88 18.24 -0.89
CA LEU A 802 55.86 17.17 0.12
C LEU A 802 54.70 16.18 -0.11
N VAL A 803 53.54 16.68 -0.53
CA VAL A 803 52.36 15.88 -0.86
C VAL A 803 52.59 15.06 -2.15
N GLU A 804 53.36 15.58 -3.10
CA GLU A 804 53.65 14.93 -4.39
C GLU A 804 54.68 13.78 -4.31
N ARG A 805 55.56 13.79 -3.30
CA ARG A 805 56.67 12.82 -3.14
C ARG A 805 56.35 11.60 -2.28
N LEU A 806 55.23 11.62 -1.56
CA LEU A 806 54.73 10.44 -0.86
C LEU A 806 54.03 9.54 -1.88
N GLU A 807 54.72 8.52 -2.41
CA GLU A 807 54.12 7.59 -3.38
C GLU A 807 52.93 6.78 -2.78
N PRO A 808 51.94 6.35 -3.60
CA PRO A 808 50.63 5.93 -3.12
C PRO A 808 50.52 4.41 -2.86
N PRO A 809 50.47 3.98 -1.59
CA PRO A 809 49.66 2.80 -1.26
C PRO A 809 48.90 2.96 0.07
N ALA A 810 47.61 2.59 0.11
CA ALA A 810 46.76 2.40 1.31
C ALA A 810 46.60 3.57 2.31
N TRP A 811 47.66 4.28 2.71
CA TRP A 811 47.66 5.40 3.65
C TRP A 811 46.89 6.60 3.10
N ARG A 812 46.97 6.95 1.79
CA ARG A 812 46.20 8.07 1.20
C ARG A 812 44.68 7.92 1.39
N ARG A 813 44.12 6.71 1.29
CA ARG A 813 42.68 6.45 1.56
C ARG A 813 42.33 6.66 3.03
N ALA A 814 43.21 6.24 3.93
CA ALA A 814 43.01 6.35 5.36
C ALA A 814 43.24 7.80 5.88
N PHE A 815 44.04 8.58 5.15
CA PHE A 815 44.25 10.01 5.36
C PHE A 815 43.13 10.89 4.80
N LEU A 816 42.52 10.48 3.68
CA LEU A 816 41.29 11.05 3.14
C LEU A 816 40.08 10.74 4.03
N ALA A 817 39.91 9.48 4.44
CA ALA A 817 38.76 9.03 5.24
C ALA A 817 38.63 9.73 6.60
N ALA A 818 39.70 10.33 7.12
CA ALA A 818 39.63 11.10 8.36
C ALA A 818 39.97 12.60 8.22
N GLY A 819 40.11 13.12 6.99
CA GLY A 819 40.08 14.56 6.71
C GLY A 819 41.37 15.36 7.01
N VAL A 820 42.55 14.78 6.77
CA VAL A 820 43.86 15.49 6.95
C VAL A 820 44.46 15.96 5.62
N ILE A 821 43.98 15.43 4.50
CA ILE A 821 44.34 15.86 3.15
C ILE A 821 43.00 16.08 2.42
N ASP A 822 42.77 17.28 1.89
CA ASP A 822 41.69 17.53 0.93
C ASP A 822 42.19 17.08 -0.44
N ASP A 823 41.54 16.08 -1.02
CA ASP A 823 41.86 15.59 -2.35
C ASP A 823 40.57 15.55 -3.15
N ASP A 824 40.48 16.53 -4.05
CA ASP A 824 39.40 16.87 -4.98
C ASP A 824 39.16 15.77 -6.06
N VAL A 825 39.50 14.52 -5.75
CA VAL A 825 39.36 13.34 -6.63
C VAL A 825 38.65 12.18 -5.93
N ALA A 826 38.72 12.06 -4.60
CA ALA A 826 37.87 11.11 -3.85
C ALA A 826 36.39 11.52 -3.87
N THR A 827 36.15 12.82 -4.03
CA THR A 827 34.84 13.40 -4.32
C THR A 827 34.32 12.99 -5.69
N GLN A 828 35.16 12.64 -6.67
CA GLN A 828 34.71 12.32 -8.02
C GLN A 828 34.09 10.92 -8.13
N GLN A 829 34.60 9.93 -7.39
CA GLN A 829 33.97 8.59 -7.32
C GLN A 829 32.81 8.51 -6.32
N ALA A 830 32.73 9.45 -5.37
CA ALA A 830 31.55 9.65 -4.52
C ALA A 830 30.45 10.44 -5.26
N PHE A 831 30.81 11.36 -6.16
CA PHE A 831 29.88 12.11 -7.01
C PHE A 831 29.12 11.19 -7.99
N ASP A 832 29.81 10.23 -8.62
CA ASP A 832 29.17 9.28 -9.55
C ASP A 832 28.13 8.35 -8.88
N ARG A 833 28.10 8.27 -7.54
CA ARG A 833 27.13 7.48 -6.77
C ARG A 833 26.12 8.32 -5.98
N ALA A 834 26.30 9.63 -5.91
CA ALA A 834 25.49 10.54 -5.09
C ALA A 834 24.69 11.56 -5.94
N GLU A 835 24.41 11.26 -7.21
CA GLU A 835 23.35 11.94 -7.93
C GLU A 835 21.99 11.49 -7.40
N LEU A 836 21.47 12.24 -6.42
CA LEU A 836 20.03 12.58 -6.22
C LEU A 836 19.73 13.16 -4.83
N THR A 837 20.61 13.97 -4.21
CA THR A 837 20.22 14.90 -3.11
C THR A 837 21.30 15.98 -2.89
N ALA A 838 21.10 17.20 -3.43
CA ALA A 838 21.60 18.58 -3.10
C ALA A 838 22.98 18.84 -2.38
N PRO A 839 23.58 20.06 -2.40
CA PRO A 839 23.67 21.17 -3.38
C PRO A 839 25.13 21.43 -3.88
N ALA A 840 25.31 22.48 -4.73
CA ALA A 840 26.45 22.87 -5.60
C ALA A 840 27.95 22.63 -5.18
N PRO A 841 28.87 22.41 -6.16
CA PRO A 841 30.30 22.03 -5.97
C PRO A 841 31.27 23.19 -5.65
N GLU A 842 32.51 22.82 -5.25
CA GLU A 842 33.60 23.66 -4.72
C GLU A 842 34.21 24.69 -5.70
N VAL A 843 34.34 25.96 -5.25
CA VAL A 843 35.00 27.09 -5.93
C VAL A 843 36.39 27.38 -5.29
N SER A 844 37.08 26.36 -4.78
CA SER A 844 38.25 26.51 -3.89
C SER A 844 39.55 26.94 -4.58
N LYS A 845 39.64 26.92 -5.93
CA LYS A 845 40.89 27.18 -6.69
C LYS A 845 41.13 28.63 -7.14
N LEU A 846 40.25 29.60 -6.83
CA LEU A 846 40.35 30.98 -7.35
C LEU A 846 40.98 32.01 -6.38
N SER A 847 41.32 31.63 -5.13
CA SER A 847 41.70 32.61 -4.09
C SER A 847 43.20 32.83 -3.84
N THR A 848 44.12 32.06 -4.46
CA THR A 848 45.52 31.99 -3.97
C THR A 848 46.62 32.60 -4.85
N ARG A 849 46.33 33.40 -5.89
CA ARG A 849 47.41 34.15 -6.58
C ARG A 849 47.82 35.43 -5.80
N LYS A 850 49.02 35.40 -5.18
CA LYS A 850 49.67 36.53 -4.49
C LYS A 850 49.80 37.78 -5.39
N ILE A 851 49.56 38.96 -4.82
CA ILE A 851 49.80 40.29 -5.43
C ILE A 851 50.65 41.11 -4.45
N ASP A 852 51.83 41.58 -4.89
CA ASP A 852 52.74 42.43 -4.11
C ASP A 852 52.18 43.85 -3.82
N PRO A 853 52.51 44.48 -2.67
CA PRO A 853 52.02 45.82 -2.32
C PRO A 853 53.11 46.92 -2.39
N GLU A 854 52.76 48.14 -2.84
CA GLU A 854 53.04 49.43 -2.13
C GLU A 854 52.54 50.69 -2.92
N PRO A 855 52.48 51.92 -2.34
CA PRO A 855 51.30 52.46 -1.64
C PRO A 855 50.73 53.75 -2.30
N GLU A 856 49.50 54.17 -1.93
CA GLU A 856 49.04 55.58 -1.88
C GLU A 856 47.51 55.65 -1.54
N ALA A 857 47.13 56.59 -0.68
CA ALA A 857 45.96 56.51 0.20
C ALA A 857 44.59 56.84 -0.43
N GLY A 858 44.51 57.07 -1.76
CA GLY A 858 43.26 57.39 -2.46
C GLY A 858 42.45 56.20 -3.02
N LYS A 859 43.00 54.97 -3.01
CA LYS A 859 42.47 53.83 -3.80
C LYS A 859 41.58 52.83 -3.07
N ARG A 860 41.17 53.06 -1.81
CA ARG A 860 40.48 52.02 -1.00
C ARG A 860 39.10 51.58 -1.52
N ARG A 861 38.32 52.47 -2.15
CA ARG A 861 37.00 52.11 -2.75
C ARG A 861 37.14 51.49 -4.14
N ALA A 862 38.17 51.89 -4.90
CA ALA A 862 38.52 51.29 -6.18
C ALA A 862 39.09 49.88 -6.02
N ALA A 863 39.93 49.65 -5.01
CA ALA A 863 40.54 48.35 -4.74
C ALA A 863 39.51 47.26 -4.42
N ALA A 864 38.45 47.56 -3.66
CA ALA A 864 37.37 46.60 -3.36
C ALA A 864 36.56 46.22 -4.62
N LYS A 865 36.22 47.21 -5.47
CA LYS A 865 35.60 46.96 -6.78
C LYS A 865 36.51 46.14 -7.70
N ILE A 866 37.84 46.35 -7.65
CA ILE A 866 38.83 45.59 -8.42
C ILE A 866 38.93 44.14 -7.90
N THR A 867 38.81 43.89 -6.58
CA THR A 867 38.84 42.54 -6.00
C THR A 867 37.56 41.76 -6.31
N ALA A 868 36.38 42.36 -6.19
CA ALA A 868 35.11 41.70 -6.56
C ALA A 868 35.04 41.43 -8.07
N ARG A 869 35.48 42.36 -8.91
CA ARG A 869 35.54 42.18 -10.36
C ARG A 869 36.51 41.05 -10.76
N ARG A 870 37.69 40.97 -10.16
CA ARG A 870 38.62 39.85 -10.42
C ARG A 870 38.05 38.50 -9.99
N PHE A 871 37.27 38.48 -8.90
CA PHE A 871 36.55 37.27 -8.48
C PHE A 871 35.50 36.87 -9.52
N LEU A 872 34.71 37.81 -10.03
CA LEU A 872 33.73 37.54 -11.08
C LEU A 872 34.38 37.13 -12.41
N GLU A 873 35.45 37.80 -12.83
CA GLU A 873 36.25 37.43 -14.01
C GLU A 873 36.82 36.01 -13.88
N SER A 874 37.16 35.57 -12.66
CA SER A 874 37.67 34.22 -12.43
C SER A 874 36.60 33.11 -12.50
N LEU A 875 35.32 33.47 -12.37
CA LEU A 875 34.19 32.55 -12.58
C LEU A 875 33.83 32.39 -14.07
N VAL A 876 34.24 33.31 -14.93
CA VAL A 876 33.96 33.30 -16.39
C VAL A 876 34.65 32.14 -17.09
N ASP A 877 35.89 31.84 -16.69
CA ASP A 877 36.74 30.85 -17.35
C ASP A 877 36.63 29.45 -16.72
N ASP A 878 35.80 29.28 -15.69
CA ASP A 878 35.64 28.04 -14.93
C ASP A 878 34.27 27.38 -15.23
N ALA A 879 34.32 26.24 -15.93
CA ALA A 879 33.13 25.49 -16.32
C ALA A 879 32.33 24.93 -15.12
N GLN A 880 32.99 24.64 -14.01
CA GLN A 880 32.34 24.15 -12.79
C GLN A 880 31.64 25.29 -12.05
N ALA A 881 32.25 26.49 -12.01
CA ALA A 881 31.62 27.69 -11.46
C ALA A 881 30.37 28.09 -12.25
N ARG A 882 30.40 28.02 -13.58
CA ARG A 882 29.24 28.28 -14.44
C ARG A 882 28.10 27.28 -14.24
N THR A 883 28.44 26.01 -14.03
CA THR A 883 27.46 24.95 -13.72
C THR A 883 26.85 25.14 -12.32
N ALA A 884 27.66 25.49 -11.33
CA ALA A 884 27.21 25.78 -9.96
C ALA A 884 26.28 27.00 -9.90
N LEU A 885 26.55 28.02 -10.72
CA LEU A 885 25.74 29.22 -10.86
C LEU A 885 24.53 29.04 -11.79
N GLY A 886 24.34 27.86 -12.37
CA GLY A 886 23.20 27.57 -13.25
C GLY A 886 23.19 28.45 -14.50
N VAL A 887 24.35 28.69 -15.11
CA VAL A 887 24.46 29.53 -16.30
C VAL A 887 23.85 28.81 -17.50
N ASN A 888 22.78 29.37 -18.08
CA ASN A 888 22.06 28.83 -19.23
C ASN A 888 21.97 29.87 -20.35
N GLU A 889 21.94 29.43 -21.59
CA GLU A 889 21.81 30.29 -22.77
C GLU A 889 20.34 30.36 -23.23
N HIS A 890 19.81 31.57 -23.36
CA HIS A 890 18.48 31.82 -23.91
C HIS A 890 18.54 33.04 -24.83
N GLU A 891 18.11 32.88 -26.10
CA GLU A 891 18.21 33.91 -27.16
C GLU A 891 19.63 34.46 -27.36
N GLU A 892 20.64 33.58 -27.39
CA GLU A 892 22.06 33.94 -27.55
C GLU A 892 22.63 34.81 -26.41
N VAL A 893 21.93 34.88 -25.27
CA VAL A 893 22.36 35.58 -24.05
C VAL A 893 22.47 34.58 -22.91
N GLU A 894 23.58 34.66 -22.17
CA GLU A 894 23.83 33.80 -21.01
C GLU A 894 23.25 34.41 -19.73
N TRP A 895 22.44 33.64 -19.02
CA TRP A 895 21.75 34.01 -17.78
C TRP A 895 22.21 33.10 -16.64
N PHE A 896 22.33 33.61 -15.42
CA PHE A 896 22.67 32.81 -14.23
C PHE A 896 21.52 32.77 -13.22
N ASP A 897 21.44 31.67 -12.46
CA ASP A 897 20.38 31.42 -11.49
C ASP A 897 20.59 32.25 -10.22
N GLN A 898 19.59 33.05 -9.88
CA GLN A 898 19.61 33.98 -8.75
C GLN A 898 19.77 33.28 -7.40
N ASP A 899 18.99 32.23 -7.15
CA ASP A 899 18.97 31.55 -5.85
C ASP A 899 20.27 30.78 -5.62
N ARG A 900 20.83 30.21 -6.68
CA ARG A 900 22.15 29.55 -6.65
C ARG A 900 23.27 30.56 -6.39
N TYR A 901 23.24 31.73 -7.02
CA TYR A 901 24.23 32.78 -6.79
C TYR A 901 24.19 33.30 -5.34
N ARG A 902 22.99 33.55 -4.79
CA ARG A 902 22.83 33.97 -3.39
C ARG A 902 23.25 32.89 -2.39
N SER A 903 22.95 31.63 -2.68
CA SER A 903 23.39 30.49 -1.86
C SER A 903 24.92 30.37 -1.85
N LEU A 904 25.57 30.59 -2.99
CA LEU A 904 27.03 30.64 -3.10
C LEU A 904 27.62 31.80 -2.28
N LEU A 905 27.07 33.02 -2.39
CA LEU A 905 27.54 34.17 -1.60
C LEU A 905 27.35 33.98 -0.10
N SER A 906 26.21 33.42 0.32
CA SER A 906 25.94 33.07 1.72
C SER A 906 26.92 32.03 2.26
N SER A 907 27.26 31.03 1.44
CA SER A 907 28.24 30.00 1.79
C SER A 907 29.65 30.58 1.91
N ILE A 908 30.05 31.47 1.01
CA ILE A 908 31.34 32.19 1.07
C ILE A 908 31.38 33.07 2.32
N ALA A 909 30.30 33.80 2.63
CA ALA A 909 30.21 34.65 3.80
C ALA A 909 30.35 33.83 5.10
N THR A 910 29.63 32.73 5.20
CA THR A 910 29.59 31.87 6.39
C THR A 910 30.94 31.21 6.64
N ARG A 911 31.57 30.62 5.60
CA ARG A 911 32.86 29.95 5.73
C ARG A 911 34.02 30.94 5.94
N SER A 912 34.01 32.08 5.25
CA SER A 912 35.10 33.07 5.34
C SER A 912 35.08 33.87 6.65
N LEU A 913 33.91 34.08 7.27
CA LEU A 913 33.79 34.70 8.60
C LEU A 913 34.29 33.77 9.71
N ALA A 914 34.16 32.45 9.55
CA ALA A 914 34.66 31.45 10.49
C ALA A 914 36.21 31.40 10.54
N VAL A 915 36.87 31.74 9.43
CA VAL A 915 38.34 31.66 9.28
C VAL A 915 39.04 33.03 9.48
N ALA A 916 38.29 34.15 9.43
CA ALA A 916 38.86 35.48 9.59
C ALA A 916 39.20 35.83 11.06
N SER A 917 40.45 35.56 11.45
CA SER A 917 40.96 35.75 12.82
C SER A 917 41.19 37.21 13.24
N THR A 918 41.29 38.16 12.29
CA THR A 918 41.56 39.58 12.57
C THR A 918 40.44 40.53 12.12
N LYS A 919 40.21 41.61 12.88
CA LYS A 919 39.19 42.64 12.58
C LYS A 919 39.37 43.28 11.20
N LYS A 920 40.61 43.48 10.76
CA LYS A 920 40.96 44.04 9.45
C LYS A 920 40.60 43.09 8.29
N ALA A 921 40.68 41.77 8.50
CA ALA A 921 40.27 40.77 7.53
C ALA A 921 38.74 40.71 7.40
N ARG A 922 38.01 40.73 8.52
CA ARG A 922 36.53 40.77 8.52
C ARG A 922 35.98 42.02 7.84
N ASP A 923 36.55 43.19 8.11
CA ASP A 923 36.15 44.45 7.46
C ASP A 923 36.41 44.44 5.94
N ARG A 924 37.44 43.74 5.48
CA ARG A 924 37.76 43.63 4.05
C ARG A 924 36.84 42.63 3.36
N LEU A 925 36.55 41.50 4.01
CA LEU A 925 35.64 40.46 3.54
C LEU A 925 34.20 40.99 3.46
N SER A 926 33.73 41.69 4.50
CA SER A 926 32.40 42.31 4.53
C SER A 926 32.22 43.30 3.37
N LYS A 927 33.21 44.14 3.08
CA LYS A 927 33.17 45.08 1.94
C LYS A 927 33.18 44.39 0.57
N MET A 928 33.81 43.22 0.46
CA MET A 928 33.80 42.43 -0.76
C MET A 928 32.44 41.77 -1.00
N LEU A 929 31.84 41.19 0.05
CA LEU A 929 30.51 40.58 -0.01
C LEU A 929 29.43 41.62 -0.36
N THR A 930 29.49 42.82 0.22
CA THR A 930 28.59 43.91 -0.17
C THR A 930 28.77 44.30 -1.64
N ALA A 931 30.01 44.36 -2.13
CA ALA A 931 30.27 44.70 -3.54
C ALA A 931 29.82 43.61 -4.52
N LEU A 932 29.78 42.33 -4.12
CA LEU A 932 29.29 41.21 -4.93
C LEU A 932 27.75 41.15 -4.94
N ALA A 933 27.10 41.51 -3.82
CA ALA A 933 25.65 41.68 -3.76
C ALA A 933 25.18 42.88 -4.60
N ASP A 934 25.88 44.03 -4.51
CA ASP A 934 25.59 45.20 -5.35
C ASP A 934 25.78 44.90 -6.86
N ALA A 935 26.69 43.98 -7.20
CA ALA A 935 26.93 43.55 -8.59
C ALA A 935 25.84 42.60 -9.11
N GLU A 936 25.30 41.73 -8.25
CA GLU A 936 24.12 40.91 -8.55
C GLU A 936 22.94 41.80 -8.96
N ASP A 937 22.59 42.76 -8.09
CA ASP A 937 21.45 43.65 -8.29
C ASP A 937 21.60 44.52 -9.56
N ALA A 938 22.84 44.85 -9.95
CA ALA A 938 23.12 45.65 -11.14
C ALA A 938 23.17 44.84 -12.46
N SER A 939 23.28 43.51 -12.37
CA SER A 939 23.48 42.61 -13.51
C SER A 939 22.19 42.14 -14.18
N ASP A 940 21.05 42.26 -13.48
CA ASP A 940 19.75 41.73 -13.93
C ASP A 940 19.82 40.24 -14.36
N TYR A 941 20.61 39.45 -13.63
CA TYR A 941 20.84 38.02 -13.84
C TYR A 941 21.50 37.63 -15.18
N ARG A 942 22.00 38.61 -15.93
CA ARG A 942 22.79 38.37 -17.14
C ARG A 942 24.26 38.15 -16.80
N TRP A 943 24.82 37.08 -17.35
CA TRP A 943 26.21 36.69 -17.10
C TRP A 943 27.23 37.72 -17.61
N ASP A 944 26.98 38.30 -18.79
CA ASP A 944 27.84 39.32 -19.38
C ASP A 944 27.81 40.63 -18.58
N TYR A 945 26.66 41.00 -18.00
CA TYR A 945 26.54 42.21 -17.19
C TYR A 945 27.16 42.05 -15.80
N LEU A 946 27.00 40.87 -15.18
CA LEU A 946 27.62 40.53 -13.90
C LEU A 946 29.15 40.64 -14.00
N THR A 947 29.72 40.15 -15.10
CA THR A 947 31.17 40.00 -15.26
C THR A 947 31.85 41.27 -15.80
N GLU A 948 31.19 42.01 -16.69
CA GLU A 948 31.72 43.28 -17.21
C GLU A 948 31.44 44.50 -16.30
N GLY A 949 30.51 44.37 -15.35
CA GLY A 949 30.12 45.42 -14.40
C GLY A 949 29.39 46.60 -15.05
N ARG A 950 28.67 46.34 -16.14
CA ARG A 950 27.81 47.33 -16.82
C ARG A 950 26.43 47.31 -16.16
N PRO A 951 25.88 48.45 -15.71
CA PRO A 951 24.51 48.48 -15.23
C PRO A 951 23.56 48.17 -16.40
N ALA A 952 22.51 47.39 -16.15
CA ALA A 952 21.43 47.20 -17.09
C ALA A 952 20.94 48.57 -17.60
N LYS A 953 21.17 48.84 -18.88
CA LYS A 953 20.74 50.09 -19.50
C LYS A 953 19.22 50.05 -19.52
N ALA A 954 18.55 50.96 -18.78
CA ALA A 954 17.09 50.99 -18.61
C ALA A 954 16.36 50.66 -19.93
N ALA A 955 15.90 49.42 -20.05
CA ALA A 955 15.02 48.98 -21.11
C ALA A 955 13.59 49.29 -20.68
N ALA A 956 12.81 49.80 -21.63
CA ALA A 956 11.43 50.30 -21.50
C ALA A 956 10.46 49.26 -20.89
N PRO A 957 9.29 49.67 -20.36
CA PRO A 957 8.37 48.72 -19.72
C PRO A 957 7.83 47.69 -20.73
N ALA A 958 7.72 46.46 -20.22
CA ALA A 958 7.26 45.17 -20.74
C ALA A 958 6.26 45.13 -21.94
N PRO A 959 6.14 43.98 -22.63
CA PRO A 959 4.83 43.51 -23.05
C PRO A 959 4.22 42.69 -21.91
N THR A 960 3.31 43.31 -21.18
CA THR A 960 2.30 42.62 -20.38
C THR A 960 1.55 41.62 -21.24
N ALA A 961 1.44 40.37 -20.78
CA ALA A 961 0.51 39.40 -21.31
C ALA A 961 -0.90 40.00 -21.27
N ALA A 962 -1.52 40.15 -22.45
CA ALA A 962 -2.94 40.42 -22.55
C ALA A 962 -3.69 39.11 -22.38
N THR A 963 -4.35 38.92 -21.25
CA THR A 963 -5.58 38.13 -21.17
C THR A 963 -6.67 38.83 -21.99
N PRO A 964 -7.45 38.11 -22.82
CA PRO A 964 -8.75 38.59 -23.19
C PRO A 964 -9.77 38.23 -22.10
N ASN A 965 -10.65 39.19 -21.83
CA ASN A 965 -11.86 39.11 -21.02
C ASN A 965 -11.70 39.43 -19.53
N ASP A 966 -11.89 40.72 -19.23
CA ASP A 966 -12.90 41.05 -18.23
C ASP A 966 -13.83 42.13 -18.79
N GLU A 967 -15.11 41.89 -18.55
CA GLU A 967 -16.23 42.75 -18.85
C GLU A 967 -16.02 44.16 -18.30
N ALA A 968 -16.36 45.18 -19.08
CA ALA A 968 -16.70 46.48 -18.52
C ALA A 968 -17.68 47.23 -19.43
N PRO A 969 -18.56 48.07 -18.86
CA PRO A 969 -19.92 48.27 -19.33
C PRO A 969 -20.09 49.55 -20.17
N VAL A 970 -21.20 49.58 -20.92
CA VAL A 970 -22.08 50.75 -21.15
C VAL A 970 -21.51 51.98 -21.89
N THR A 971 -22.00 52.12 -23.12
CA THR A 971 -22.40 53.31 -23.95
C THR A 971 -22.52 54.70 -23.26
N PRO A 972 -22.73 55.86 -23.96
CA PRO A 972 -23.01 56.10 -25.39
C PRO A 972 -22.28 57.32 -26.03
N SER A 973 -22.32 57.44 -27.37
CA SER A 973 -22.89 58.61 -28.10
C SER A 973 -22.34 58.77 -29.53
N ASP A 974 -23.29 58.84 -30.45
CA ASP A 974 -23.41 59.76 -31.60
C ASP A 974 -22.19 60.00 -32.51
N ALA A 975 -22.29 59.57 -33.77
CA ALA A 975 -22.84 60.40 -34.86
C ALA A 975 -22.25 60.05 -36.25
N VAL A 976 -23.19 59.72 -37.16
CA VAL A 976 -23.30 60.25 -38.53
C VAL A 976 -22.26 59.82 -39.60
N GLY A 977 -22.76 59.04 -40.57
CA GLY A 977 -22.81 59.50 -41.97
C GLY A 977 -21.91 58.79 -42.99
N ASP A 978 -22.48 57.83 -43.71
CA ASP A 978 -22.56 57.66 -45.19
C ASP A 978 -21.41 58.14 -46.12
N PRO A 979 -21.33 57.66 -47.39
CA PRO A 979 -21.90 56.45 -48.01
C PRO A 979 -20.96 55.70 -48.99
N MET A 980 -21.41 54.50 -49.39
CA MET A 980 -21.40 53.81 -50.72
C MET A 980 -20.68 54.48 -51.92
N PRO A 981 -20.17 53.72 -52.95
CA PRO A 981 -20.93 52.63 -53.58
C PRO A 981 -20.18 51.40 -54.15
N ASP A 982 -20.98 50.33 -54.28
CA ASP A 982 -20.92 49.16 -55.19
C ASP A 982 -20.59 49.52 -56.66
N PRO A 983 -20.07 48.57 -57.50
CA PRO A 983 -20.97 47.64 -58.22
C PRO A 983 -20.44 46.25 -58.66
N VAL A 984 -21.36 45.25 -58.61
CA VAL A 984 -21.82 44.38 -59.73
C VAL A 984 -21.04 43.11 -60.14
N ASP A 985 -21.72 41.95 -60.02
CA ASP A 985 -22.16 40.95 -61.05
C ASP A 985 -22.17 39.52 -60.46
N GLU A 986 -23.35 38.94 -60.18
CA GLU A 986 -24.15 38.03 -61.05
C GLU A 986 -23.62 36.59 -61.22
N ALA A 987 -24.35 35.60 -60.66
CA ALA A 987 -25.10 34.59 -61.42
C ALA A 987 -25.28 33.22 -60.70
N ASN A 988 -26.50 33.00 -60.21
CA ASN A 988 -27.42 31.87 -60.44
C ASN A 988 -27.02 30.37 -60.29
N GLY A 989 -27.91 29.66 -59.56
CA GLY A 989 -28.31 28.26 -59.74
C GLY A 989 -28.53 27.53 -58.40
N SER A 990 -29.71 27.59 -57.75
CA SER A 990 -30.88 26.69 -57.91
C SER A 990 -30.49 25.19 -57.87
N SER A 991 -31.11 24.28 -57.10
CA SER A 991 -32.47 24.18 -56.56
C SER A 991 -32.59 22.90 -55.72
N ASP A 992 -33.53 22.91 -54.75
CA ASP A 992 -34.47 21.81 -54.40
C ASP A 992 -33.95 20.44 -53.93
N THR A 993 -34.55 19.67 -53.03
CA THR A 993 -35.59 19.71 -51.97
C THR A 993 -35.78 18.24 -51.55
N SER A 994 -36.07 18.01 -50.27
CA SER A 994 -36.99 16.98 -49.72
C SER A 994 -36.65 15.47 -49.70
N SER A 995 -36.83 14.96 -48.47
CA SER A 995 -37.64 13.79 -48.03
C SER A 995 -36.99 12.41 -47.84
N ALA A 996 -36.98 12.01 -46.56
CA ALA A 996 -37.49 10.78 -45.95
C ALA A 996 -36.95 9.40 -46.38
N GLY A 997 -36.42 8.69 -45.37
CA GLY A 997 -36.12 7.27 -45.31
C GLY A 997 -35.65 6.93 -43.90
#